data_AF-A0A0C3FCK5-F1
#
_entry.id   AF-A0A0C3FCK5-F1
#
_cell.length_a   1.000
_cell.length_b   1.000
_cell.length_c   1.000
_cell.angle_alpha   90.00
_cell.angle_beta   90.00
_cell.angle_gamma   90.00
#
_symmetry.space_group_name_H-M   'P 1'
#
loop_
_entity.id
_entity.type
_entity.pdbx_description
1 polymer ?
#
loop_
_entity_poly.entity_id
_entity_poly.type
_entity_poly.pdbx_seq_one_letter_code
_entity_poly.pdbx_strand_id
1 'polypeptide(L)'
;MGWKRRVHASFDWIPVLDDNEEDQPLPDIRIQHTRVDLDESGRSLSTTSFVPAPASPAKKTRTRYDDFNWNNEPAPLELNTTNYPFLDPVYQHFLDVNEPGPPRRKRTTEDDPLRKWCENDRDRYLRELIRLDGRGESGVAAACGLCKVKEPKLRCEECFSGLMFCAKCLVDLHVCNPLHRIERWNGNFFEHTTLKDVGLRTQLGHRMGERCSNPATAAGDNFVVINTNSVHEVGLNYCGCKTAQHRTTQLLHARWYPATPVTPNTAATFNVLEYFHLLTFESKASVFEFLHALMRRKNNISITDVPDRYEEFLRMIQEWCHLKMLKHAGRGHDPAGVSATAEGECAMLCPACPQPGKNLPENWRDAPKELQFLYSLLLGADANFRMVHKKVSSKENDPTLSPGWSYYCEVKKYNEHLATGFEKEERSTCVNHHAMKDANKSRSANLASSGIGTIDCIRHNFKRPNSIGDLQKGEKYINMDYLFLSSMSHTKFVCLTMSYDIVCQWYLHLWERMLGFLQPLHIDLEGKTVTFLVPKFHLLAHVEKCQTAFSFNLTQGVRRMDGEAPEDWNHKKVIGLGSSLLRKIKNTVPERSEQVWSFLEFSKSLPADSVLKWSEMVERWEKDEDEINPFVATVTRVTQHGVQLALAQEDAANIEWEGGVTIHDDISPAMLITLGLELESQQVWLKYDSGKLDGSATMLQLAKMQERKNSLCRRINAWMTVQHLYMPEIAPYNLPLHLPSSLPARVPCPPTLLEYELKLRKAQCYEALDKLRDHLRLWTHMYKYKNKNIVGQRANTRCQNMIHSVQEKVNASATMYRTARAALMKLSSYSIDDEGWRVRLLTLDEEDICPLKEGEEGESEGTRTLSWIWKVVGVGGDSDNEGLQEALWIEWCRSRAQAMRFSEEVLFLHEEMRRVLAFLDWHAGWWDEQRFLFTGLSRDEEEGVIAYASKQAHIRCSMRSTFDRIWHSSHELIQLGIGANNNILDLDYAAGVDLLNPRLKNC
;
A
#
# COMPACT_ATOMS: atom_id res chain seq x y z
N MET A 1 41.50 13.90 -12.31
CA MET A 1 40.43 13.34 -11.46
C MET A 1 40.83 13.52 -10.00
N GLY A 2 40.41 14.62 -9.37
CA GLY A 2 40.81 14.98 -8.00
C GLY A 2 39.71 14.64 -6.98
N TRP A 3 40.02 13.78 -6.01
CA TRP A 3 39.12 13.41 -4.92
C TRP A 3 39.09 14.51 -3.84
N LYS A 4 37.92 15.06 -3.52
CA LYS A 4 37.72 16.02 -2.41
C LYS A 4 37.55 15.25 -1.08
N ARG A 5 38.47 15.46 -0.14
CA ARG A 5 38.34 15.09 1.29
C ARG A 5 37.33 16.02 1.98
N ARG A 6 36.43 15.47 2.80
CA ARG A 6 35.73 16.23 3.87
C ARG A 6 36.59 16.20 5.13
N VAL A 7 36.81 17.36 5.74
CA VAL A 7 37.48 17.53 7.04
C VAL A 7 36.42 17.45 8.15
N HIS A 8 36.72 16.73 9.23
CA HIS A 8 35.91 16.62 10.44
C HIS A 8 35.85 17.95 11.19
N ALA A 9 34.65 18.39 11.59
CA ALA A 9 34.47 19.41 12.63
C ALA A 9 34.41 18.71 13.99
N SER A 10 35.26 19.16 14.93
CA SER A 10 35.25 18.75 16.34
C SER A 10 34.01 19.32 17.04
N PHE A 11 33.29 18.48 17.77
CA PHE A 11 32.28 18.91 18.73
C PHE A 11 32.89 18.80 20.13
N ASP A 12 33.16 19.95 20.75
CA ASP A 12 33.49 20.02 22.17
C ASP A 12 32.19 19.95 22.99
N TRP A 13 32.14 19.03 23.96
CA TRP A 13 31.03 18.92 24.90
C TRP A 13 31.21 19.95 26.02
N ILE A 14 30.22 20.83 26.22
CA ILE A 14 30.10 21.65 27.43
C ILE A 14 29.37 20.80 28.49
N PRO A 15 29.87 20.68 29.74
CA PRO A 15 29.18 19.95 30.79
C PRO A 15 27.91 20.72 31.21
N VAL A 16 26.77 20.02 31.26
CA VAL A 16 25.56 20.53 31.89
C VAL A 16 25.76 20.44 33.41
N LEU A 17 25.73 21.59 34.08
CA LEU A 17 25.71 21.68 35.54
C LEU A 17 24.33 21.23 36.07
N ASP A 18 24.34 20.61 37.24
CA ASP A 18 23.21 20.03 37.97
C ASP A 18 22.02 21.00 38.12
N ASP A 19 20.80 20.47 37.93
CA ASP A 19 19.51 21.16 38.08
C ASP A 19 19.16 21.41 39.56
N ASN A 20 19.94 22.21 40.29
CA ASN A 20 19.56 22.72 41.61
C ASN A 20 20.21 24.09 41.88
N GLU A 21 19.75 25.13 41.18
CA GLU A 21 19.82 26.53 41.62
C GLU A 21 18.92 27.37 40.70
N GLU A 22 17.71 27.68 41.15
CA GLU A 22 16.85 28.70 40.54
C GLU A 22 17.49 30.10 40.74
N ASP A 23 17.34 30.96 39.73
CA ASP A 23 17.75 32.38 39.66
C ASP A 23 19.20 32.75 39.29
N GLN A 24 19.63 32.40 38.06
CA GLN A 24 20.59 33.24 37.31
C GLN A 24 20.13 33.53 35.87
N PRO A 25 20.37 34.75 35.33
CA PRO A 25 20.00 35.11 33.97
C PRO A 25 20.88 34.40 32.94
N LEU A 26 20.27 33.78 31.94
CA LEU A 26 20.94 33.08 30.83
C LEU A 26 21.80 34.06 29.99
N PRO A 27 22.98 33.63 29.50
CA PRO A 27 23.83 34.47 28.65
C PRO A 27 23.25 34.65 27.23
N ASP A 28 23.47 35.83 26.63
CA ASP A 28 23.04 36.22 25.27
C ASP A 28 23.82 35.39 24.21
N ILE A 29 23.22 34.30 23.72
CA ILE A 29 23.84 33.42 22.70
C ILE A 29 23.68 34.05 21.31
N ARG A 30 24.75 34.63 20.78
CA ARG A 30 24.84 35.11 19.39
C ARG A 30 25.52 34.05 18.51
N ILE A 31 24.86 33.65 17.42
CA ILE A 31 25.43 32.70 16.47
C ILE A 31 26.25 33.47 15.43
N GLN A 32 27.54 33.16 15.33
CA GLN A 32 28.44 33.74 14.34
C GLN A 32 28.27 33.01 13.00
N HIS A 33 27.85 33.72 11.95
CA HIS A 33 27.83 33.20 10.58
C HIS A 33 28.94 33.87 9.76
N THR A 34 29.90 33.08 9.30
CA THR A 34 30.92 33.54 8.34
C THR A 34 30.57 32.98 6.98
N ARG A 35 30.25 33.86 6.03
CA ARG A 35 30.04 33.48 4.63
C ARG A 35 31.35 33.70 3.87
N VAL A 36 31.79 32.65 3.18
CA VAL A 36 32.97 32.69 2.31
C VAL A 36 32.47 32.48 0.90
N ASP A 37 32.49 33.53 0.09
CA ASP A 37 32.18 33.45 -1.33
C ASP A 37 33.51 33.38 -2.10
N LEU A 38 33.58 32.46 -3.06
CA LEU A 38 34.71 32.30 -3.97
C LEU A 38 34.34 32.94 -5.31
N ASP A 39 35.15 33.87 -5.79
CA ASP A 39 35.01 34.36 -7.16
C ASP A 39 35.59 33.36 -8.18
N GLU A 40 35.26 33.56 -9.46
CA GLU A 40 35.70 32.68 -10.57
C GLU A 40 37.23 32.63 -10.75
N SER A 41 37.99 33.49 -10.05
CA SER A 41 39.46 33.48 -10.03
C SER A 41 40.06 32.74 -8.82
N GLY A 42 39.22 32.21 -7.93
CA GLY A 42 39.64 31.35 -6.82
C GLY A 42 40.16 32.10 -5.59
N ARG A 43 39.92 33.41 -5.45
CA ARG A 43 40.19 34.13 -4.20
C ARG A 43 38.94 34.17 -3.33
N SER A 44 39.11 33.88 -2.04
CA SER A 44 38.04 33.90 -1.05
C SER A 44 37.92 35.28 -0.39
N LEU A 45 36.72 35.87 -0.41
CA LEU A 45 36.37 36.98 0.48
C LEU A 45 35.44 36.44 1.59
N SER A 46 35.80 36.67 2.85
CA SER A 46 34.98 36.28 4.00
C SER A 46 34.31 37.50 4.63
N THR A 47 33.00 37.46 4.82
CA THR A 47 32.27 38.46 5.61
C THR A 47 31.55 37.76 6.76
N THR A 48 31.75 38.26 7.98
CA THR A 48 31.17 37.72 9.21
C THR A 48 30.05 38.64 9.68
N SER A 49 28.84 38.09 9.89
CA SER A 49 27.73 38.80 10.54
C SER A 49 27.20 37.99 11.73
N PHE A 50 26.73 38.71 12.75
CA PHE A 50 26.10 38.15 13.94
C PHE A 50 24.59 38.32 13.81
N VAL A 51 23.85 37.21 13.84
CA VAL A 51 22.38 37.24 13.80
C VAL A 51 21.87 36.79 15.18
N PRO A 52 20.95 37.53 15.82
CA PRO A 52 20.29 37.06 17.02
C PRO A 52 19.44 35.82 16.68
N ALA A 53 19.64 34.73 17.42
CA ALA A 53 18.82 33.54 17.25
C ALA A 53 17.36 33.88 17.63
N PRO A 54 16.36 33.54 16.79
CA PRO A 54 14.97 33.69 17.20
C PRO A 54 14.74 32.83 18.45
N ALA A 55 14.06 33.41 19.45
CA ALA A 55 13.66 32.67 20.64
C ALA A 55 12.96 31.38 20.21
N SER A 56 13.40 30.25 20.76
CA SER A 56 12.65 29.00 20.61
C SER A 56 11.21 29.27 21.01
N PRO A 57 10.20 28.81 20.24
CA PRO A 57 8.82 28.93 20.66
C PRO A 57 8.75 28.36 22.08
N ALA A 58 8.21 29.13 23.02
CA ALA A 58 7.96 28.65 24.38
C ALA A 58 7.38 27.24 24.23
N LYS A 59 8.00 26.25 24.88
CA LYS A 59 7.47 24.89 24.92
C LYS A 59 6.01 25.05 25.34
N LYS A 60 5.08 24.93 24.38
CA LYS A 60 3.71 24.62 24.73
C LYS A 60 3.85 23.36 25.56
N THR A 61 3.50 23.47 26.83
CA THR A 61 3.43 22.36 27.77
C THR A 61 2.75 21.25 27.00
N ARG A 62 3.53 20.24 26.62
CA ARG A 62 3.00 19.03 26.03
C ARG A 62 2.30 18.37 27.21
N THR A 63 1.03 18.70 27.40
CA THR A 63 0.13 17.86 28.18
C THR A 63 0.30 16.47 27.60
N ARG A 64 0.91 15.59 28.39
CA ARG A 64 0.84 14.16 28.16
C ARG A 64 -0.64 13.83 28.03
N TYR A 65 -1.06 13.37 26.86
CA TYR A 65 -2.38 12.81 26.63
C TYR A 65 -2.47 11.41 27.28
N ASP A 66 -2.07 11.31 28.55
CA ASP A 66 -2.12 10.08 29.37
C ASP A 66 -2.54 10.35 30.83
N ASP A 67 -2.99 11.57 31.19
CA ASP A 67 -3.51 11.90 32.52
C ASP A 67 -4.95 12.46 32.46
N PHE A 68 -5.87 11.75 31.79
CA PHE A 68 -7.30 11.86 32.16
C PHE A 68 -7.56 10.90 33.33
N ASN A 69 -7.44 11.47 34.53
CA ASN A 69 -7.82 10.84 35.79
C ASN A 69 -9.36 10.77 35.89
N TRP A 70 -9.94 9.61 35.59
CA TRP A 70 -11.39 9.36 35.72
C TRP A 70 -11.91 9.27 37.17
N ASN A 71 -11.09 9.53 38.19
CA ASN A 71 -11.50 9.32 39.59
C ASN A 71 -11.92 10.58 40.37
N ASN A 72 -12.09 11.74 39.73
CA ASN A 72 -12.49 12.98 40.44
C ASN A 72 -13.55 13.80 39.68
N GLU A 73 -14.69 13.19 39.34
CA GLU A 73 -15.94 13.94 39.23
C GLU A 73 -16.90 13.50 40.34
N PRO A 74 -17.73 14.43 40.87
CA PRO A 74 -18.69 14.11 41.92
C PRO A 74 -19.65 13.02 41.42
N ALA A 75 -20.03 12.12 42.32
CA ALA A 75 -20.98 11.05 42.04
C ALA A 75 -22.14 11.55 41.15
N PRO A 76 -22.42 10.88 40.01
CA PRO A 76 -23.64 11.13 39.26
C PRO A 76 -24.81 10.94 40.22
N LEU A 77 -25.70 11.94 40.27
CA LEU A 77 -27.01 11.80 40.89
C LEU A 77 -27.59 10.43 40.53
N GLU A 78 -27.90 9.63 41.54
CA GLU A 78 -28.50 8.29 41.40
C GLU A 78 -29.73 8.37 40.47
N LEU A 79 -29.52 8.10 39.19
CA LEU A 79 -30.62 7.78 38.29
C LEU A 79 -31.02 6.35 38.60
N ASN A 80 -32.08 6.25 39.41
CA ASN A 80 -32.77 5.05 39.82
C ASN A 80 -33.07 4.15 38.60
N THR A 81 -32.26 3.11 38.40
CA THR A 81 -32.31 2.15 37.28
C THR A 81 -33.45 1.14 37.38
N THR A 82 -34.50 1.43 38.15
CA THR A 82 -35.57 0.46 38.44
C THR A 82 -36.67 0.35 37.39
N ASN A 83 -36.57 1.00 36.21
CA ASN A 83 -37.70 1.09 35.26
C ASN A 83 -37.47 0.62 33.81
N TYR A 84 -36.44 -0.17 33.49
CA TYR A 84 -36.31 -0.78 32.14
C TYR A 84 -36.01 -2.29 32.21
N PRO A 85 -37.03 -3.17 32.13
CA PRO A 85 -36.88 -4.61 32.32
C PRO A 85 -36.57 -5.41 31.03
N PHE A 86 -35.83 -4.86 30.07
CA PHE A 86 -35.41 -5.65 28.90
C PHE A 86 -34.10 -5.13 28.28
N LEU A 87 -32.97 -5.53 28.85
CA LEU A 87 -31.64 -5.42 28.25
C LEU A 87 -31.15 -6.83 27.93
N ASP A 88 -30.73 -7.01 26.68
CA ASP A 88 -30.22 -8.23 26.08
C ASP A 88 -28.99 -8.78 26.85
N PRO A 89 -28.94 -10.08 27.23
CA PRO A 89 -27.78 -10.71 27.85
C PRO A 89 -26.46 -10.54 27.05
N VAL A 90 -26.55 -10.34 25.74
CA VAL A 90 -25.39 -10.11 24.86
C VAL A 90 -24.79 -8.71 25.09
N TYR A 91 -25.59 -7.72 25.47
CA TYR A 91 -25.11 -6.38 25.81
C TYR A 91 -24.39 -6.36 27.16
N GLN A 92 -24.85 -7.18 28.12
CA GLN A 92 -24.14 -7.39 29.38
C GLN A 92 -22.79 -8.08 29.15
N HIS A 93 -22.74 -9.07 28.25
CA HIS A 93 -21.48 -9.71 27.85
C HIS A 93 -20.55 -8.74 27.09
N PHE A 94 -21.09 -7.82 26.29
CA PHE A 94 -20.30 -6.78 25.61
C PHE A 94 -19.66 -5.79 26.61
N LEU A 95 -20.33 -5.51 27.72
CA LEU A 95 -19.77 -4.72 28.83
C LEU A 95 -18.73 -5.53 29.64
N ASP A 96 -18.97 -6.82 29.86
CA ASP A 96 -18.03 -7.71 30.57
C ASP A 96 -16.73 -7.98 29.78
N VAL A 97 -16.81 -8.03 28.44
CA VAL A 97 -15.64 -8.20 27.54
C VAL A 97 -14.84 -6.90 27.39
N ASN A 98 -15.48 -5.75 27.65
CA ASN A 98 -14.84 -4.43 27.68
C ASN A 98 -14.48 -3.96 29.10
N GLU A 99 -14.47 -4.86 30.10
CA GLU A 99 -13.85 -4.53 31.38
C GLU A 99 -12.41 -4.03 31.11
N PRO A 100 -12.02 -2.88 31.68
CA PRO A 100 -10.66 -2.43 31.60
C PRO A 100 -9.78 -3.56 32.12
N GLY A 101 -8.91 -4.09 31.24
CA GLY A 101 -7.98 -5.15 31.60
C GLY A 101 -7.28 -4.81 32.93
N PRO A 102 -6.85 -5.82 33.70
CA PRO A 102 -6.44 -5.67 35.10
C PRO A 102 -5.57 -4.42 35.28
N PRO A 103 -5.79 -3.62 36.34
CA PRO A 103 -5.15 -2.33 36.51
C PRO A 103 -3.65 -2.47 36.29
N ARG A 104 -3.10 -1.67 35.35
CA ARG A 104 -1.67 -1.71 35.02
C ARG A 104 -0.89 -1.67 36.33
N ARG A 105 -0.08 -2.71 36.59
CA ARG A 105 0.80 -2.80 37.76
C ARG A 105 1.49 -1.45 37.95
N LYS A 106 1.47 -0.91 39.18
CA LYS A 106 2.26 0.28 39.51
C LYS A 106 3.71 0.04 39.13
N ARG A 107 4.27 0.97 38.35
CA ARG A 107 5.68 0.89 37.93
C ARG A 107 6.56 0.82 39.17
N THR A 108 7.27 -0.28 39.29
CA THR A 108 8.33 -0.56 40.24
C THR A 108 9.66 -0.01 39.73
N THR A 109 10.69 -0.01 40.57
CA THR A 109 12.05 0.37 40.16
C THR A 109 12.64 -0.55 39.06
N GLU A 110 12.01 -1.71 38.80
CA GLU A 110 12.31 -2.57 37.65
C GLU A 110 11.76 -2.04 36.32
N ASP A 111 10.78 -1.12 36.37
CA ASP A 111 10.11 -0.56 35.18
C ASP A 111 10.84 0.66 34.59
N ASP A 112 11.89 1.18 35.26
CA ASP A 112 12.77 2.25 34.78
C ASP A 112 14.26 1.81 34.72
N PRO A 113 14.61 0.74 33.96
CA PRO A 113 15.93 0.13 33.98
C PRO A 113 17.05 1.09 33.54
N LEU A 114 16.78 2.00 32.60
CA LEU A 114 17.75 2.99 32.12
C LEU A 114 18.08 4.04 33.19
N ARG A 115 17.09 4.46 34.00
CA ARG A 115 17.30 5.43 35.08
C ARG A 115 18.24 4.85 36.13
N LYS A 116 17.94 3.64 36.60
CA LYS A 116 18.79 2.91 37.56
C LYS A 116 20.20 2.67 36.99
N TRP A 117 20.30 2.34 35.71
CA TRP A 117 21.58 2.16 35.04
C TRP A 117 22.41 3.45 35.02
N CYS A 118 21.78 4.58 34.68
CA CYS A 118 22.41 5.90 34.66
C CYS A 118 22.90 6.36 36.04
N GLU A 119 22.10 6.12 37.08
CA GLU A 119 22.38 6.58 38.45
C GLU A 119 23.53 5.80 39.11
N ASN A 120 23.59 4.47 38.95
CA ASN A 120 24.45 3.64 39.80
C ASN A 120 25.40 2.69 39.05
N ASP A 121 25.21 2.46 37.74
CA ASP A 121 25.85 1.33 37.06
C ASP A 121 26.77 1.70 35.89
N ARG A 122 26.67 2.91 35.31
CA ARG A 122 27.50 3.33 34.16
C ARG A 122 29.00 3.09 34.37
N ASP A 123 29.55 3.57 35.49
CA ASP A 123 30.98 3.45 35.80
C ASP A 123 31.41 1.99 36.06
N ARG A 124 30.51 1.19 36.65
CA ARG A 124 30.78 -0.23 36.88
C ARG A 124 30.81 -0.99 35.56
N TYR A 125 29.80 -0.78 34.69
CA TYR A 125 29.72 -1.44 33.38
C TYR A 125 30.89 -1.01 32.48
N LEU A 126 31.25 0.28 32.48
CA LEU A 126 32.39 0.77 31.71
C LEU A 126 33.71 0.15 32.21
N ARG A 127 33.93 0.07 33.53
CA ARG A 127 35.12 -0.60 34.09
C ARG A 127 35.21 -2.07 33.71
N GLU A 128 34.09 -2.81 33.73
CA GLU A 128 34.08 -4.21 33.32
C GLU A 128 34.29 -4.36 31.80
N LEU A 129 33.75 -3.46 30.96
CA LEU A 129 34.05 -3.44 29.52
C LEU A 129 35.55 -3.24 29.26
N ILE A 130 36.17 -2.24 29.89
CA ILE A 130 37.60 -1.97 29.76
C ILE A 130 38.44 -3.12 30.34
N ARG A 131 38.00 -3.75 31.44
CA ARG A 131 38.67 -4.92 32.02
C ARG A 131 38.78 -6.07 31.03
N LEU A 132 37.76 -6.25 30.17
CA LEU A 132 37.75 -7.28 29.13
C LEU A 132 38.72 -6.99 27.98
N ASP A 133 39.18 -5.76 27.80
CA ASP A 133 40.29 -5.44 26.86
C ASP A 133 41.65 -5.90 27.40
N GLY A 134 41.76 -6.15 28.71
CA GLY A 134 42.92 -6.76 29.36
C GLY A 134 42.86 -8.29 29.42
N ARG A 135 43.86 -8.91 30.06
CA ARG A 135 43.94 -10.38 30.22
C ARG A 135 42.93 -10.97 31.22
N GLY A 136 41.99 -10.17 31.73
CA GLY A 136 41.04 -10.60 32.77
C GLY A 136 41.66 -10.66 34.16
N GLU A 137 41.19 -11.61 34.98
CA GLU A 137 41.66 -11.79 36.36
C GLU A 137 43.11 -12.28 36.42
N SER A 138 43.96 -11.60 37.22
CA SER A 138 45.41 -11.80 37.25
C SER A 138 45.85 -13.24 37.53
N GLY A 139 45.10 -14.01 38.32
CA GLY A 139 45.39 -15.42 38.60
C GLY A 139 45.02 -16.37 37.44
N VAL A 140 43.99 -16.03 36.67
CA VAL A 140 43.47 -16.82 35.55
C VAL A 140 44.27 -16.57 34.27
N ALA A 141 44.85 -15.37 34.15
CA ALA A 141 45.73 -14.97 33.04
C ALA A 141 47.16 -15.53 33.11
N ALA A 142 47.61 -15.98 34.29
CA ALA A 142 49.00 -16.35 34.54
C ALA A 142 49.41 -17.72 33.97
N ALA A 143 48.44 -18.60 33.74
CA ALA A 143 48.66 -19.96 33.26
C ALA A 143 47.58 -20.36 32.25
N CYS A 144 47.95 -21.22 31.29
CA CYS A 144 47.02 -21.71 30.29
C CYS A 144 45.83 -22.41 30.96
N GLY A 145 44.61 -22.08 30.52
CA GLY A 145 43.36 -22.64 31.07
C GLY A 145 43.35 -24.17 31.13
N LEU A 146 43.94 -24.85 30.13
CA LEU A 146 43.95 -26.31 30.00
C LEU A 146 45.22 -26.96 30.61
N CYS A 147 46.41 -26.66 30.07
CA CYS A 147 47.65 -27.37 30.43
C CYS A 147 48.49 -26.68 31.52
N LYS A 148 48.03 -25.53 32.05
CA LYS A 148 48.69 -24.74 33.11
C LYS A 148 50.12 -24.26 32.79
N VAL A 149 50.53 -24.29 31.51
CA VAL A 149 51.76 -23.65 31.04
C VAL A 149 51.73 -22.15 31.37
N LYS A 150 52.84 -21.62 31.90
CA LYS A 150 52.94 -20.21 32.30
C LYS A 150 52.87 -19.27 31.10
N GLU A 151 52.35 -18.08 31.34
CA GLU A 151 52.26 -16.96 30.37
C GLU A 151 51.59 -17.31 29.03
N PRO A 152 50.34 -17.83 29.04
CA PRO A 152 49.56 -17.96 27.83
C PRO A 152 49.34 -16.58 27.17
N LYS A 153 49.46 -16.53 25.84
CA LYS A 153 49.34 -15.27 25.07
C LYS A 153 48.10 -15.21 24.19
N LEU A 154 47.31 -16.28 24.09
CA LEU A 154 46.19 -16.32 23.15
C LEU A 154 44.86 -16.41 23.89
N ARG A 155 43.82 -15.80 23.35
CA ARG A 155 42.44 -15.99 23.81
C ARG A 155 41.51 -16.15 22.63
N CYS A 156 40.34 -16.73 22.87
CA CYS A 156 39.24 -16.75 21.92
C CYS A 156 38.15 -15.78 22.37
N GLU A 157 37.65 -14.95 21.46
CA GLU A 157 36.58 -13.99 21.75
C GLU A 157 35.18 -14.64 21.83
N GLU A 158 35.03 -15.86 21.31
CA GLU A 158 33.73 -16.51 21.12
C GLU A 158 33.46 -17.66 22.10
N CYS A 159 34.53 -18.24 22.67
CA CYS A 159 34.39 -19.28 23.69
C CYS A 159 33.93 -18.67 25.02
N PHE A 160 32.91 -19.29 25.64
CA PHE A 160 32.45 -18.95 26.98
C PHE A 160 33.45 -19.41 28.06
N SER A 161 34.62 -18.76 28.14
CA SER A 161 35.66 -19.13 29.11
C SER A 161 36.41 -17.93 29.70
N GLY A 162 36.64 -16.86 28.92
CA GLY A 162 37.47 -15.73 29.35
C GLY A 162 38.92 -16.10 29.71
N LEU A 163 39.36 -17.32 29.36
CA LEU A 163 40.67 -17.86 29.73
C LEU A 163 41.72 -17.55 28.66
N MET A 164 42.98 -17.56 29.10
CA MET A 164 44.15 -17.47 28.22
C MET A 164 44.69 -18.89 27.93
N PHE A 165 45.18 -19.11 26.71
CA PHE A 165 45.67 -20.39 26.21
C PHE A 165 47.07 -20.29 25.59
N CYS A 166 47.80 -21.41 25.63
CA CYS A 166 48.96 -21.61 24.75
C CYS A 166 48.49 -22.05 23.36
N ALA A 167 49.35 -21.91 22.33
CA ALA A 167 49.00 -22.23 20.94
C ALA A 167 48.45 -23.65 20.77
N LYS A 168 49.13 -24.66 21.33
CA LYS A 168 48.70 -26.07 21.24
C LYS A 168 47.30 -26.28 21.81
N CYS A 169 47.06 -25.84 23.04
CA CYS A 169 45.76 -25.98 23.70
C CYS A 169 44.65 -25.22 22.97
N LEU A 170 44.96 -24.06 22.39
CA LEU A 170 43.98 -23.31 21.61
C LEU A 170 43.62 -24.05 20.31
N VAL A 171 44.61 -24.58 19.60
CA VAL A 171 44.40 -25.39 18.37
C VAL A 171 43.56 -26.63 18.70
N ASP A 172 43.95 -27.39 19.73
CA ASP A 172 43.24 -28.60 20.16
C ASP A 172 41.77 -28.29 20.54
N LEU A 173 41.52 -27.14 21.17
CA LEU A 173 40.17 -26.70 21.53
C LEU A 173 39.31 -26.30 20.32
N HIS A 174 39.91 -25.75 19.26
CA HIS A 174 39.21 -25.17 18.12
C HIS A 174 39.19 -26.06 16.87
N VAL A 175 39.64 -27.32 16.96
CA VAL A 175 39.54 -28.27 15.83
C VAL A 175 38.10 -28.40 15.32
N CYS A 176 37.11 -28.34 16.21
CA CYS A 176 35.69 -28.41 15.85
C CYS A 176 35.06 -27.03 15.53
N ASN A 177 35.77 -25.94 15.84
CA ASN A 177 35.29 -24.56 15.68
C ASN A 177 36.37 -23.71 14.98
N PRO A 178 36.74 -24.04 13.73
CA PRO A 178 37.89 -23.43 13.05
C PRO A 178 37.66 -21.97 12.61
N LEU A 179 36.45 -21.44 12.84
CA LEU A 179 36.01 -20.11 12.43
C LEU A 179 35.77 -19.17 13.62
N HIS A 180 36.24 -19.52 14.82
CA HIS A 180 36.23 -18.60 15.95
C HIS A 180 37.31 -17.53 15.79
N ARG A 181 36.99 -16.30 16.19
CA ARG A 181 37.98 -15.22 16.26
C ARG A 181 38.85 -15.36 17.50
N ILE A 182 40.14 -15.12 17.31
CA ILE A 182 41.16 -15.22 18.35
C ILE A 182 42.07 -14.00 18.32
N GLU A 183 42.69 -13.73 19.46
CA GLU A 183 43.59 -12.60 19.63
C GLU A 183 44.85 -13.01 20.37
N ARG A 184 45.93 -12.27 20.13
CA ARG A 184 47.23 -12.47 20.77
C ARG A 184 47.59 -11.27 21.63
N TRP A 185 48.00 -11.52 22.86
CA TRP A 185 48.58 -10.52 23.74
C TRP A 185 50.00 -10.21 23.30
N ASN A 186 50.24 -8.97 22.86
CA ASN A 186 51.58 -8.51 22.45
C ASN A 186 52.41 -7.91 23.60
N GLY A 187 51.82 -7.80 24.80
CA GLY A 187 52.42 -7.17 25.97
C GLY A 187 51.61 -5.98 26.47
N ASN A 188 50.96 -5.26 25.57
CA ASN A 188 50.22 -4.03 25.87
C ASN A 188 48.72 -4.15 25.55
N PHE A 189 48.37 -4.76 24.42
CA PHE A 189 46.99 -4.95 23.97
C PHE A 189 46.83 -6.29 23.23
N PHE A 190 45.60 -6.63 22.92
CA PHE A 190 45.28 -7.77 22.07
C PHE A 190 45.31 -7.38 20.59
N GLU A 191 46.21 -8.00 19.84
CA GLU A 191 46.24 -7.89 18.38
C GLU A 191 45.48 -9.06 17.75
N HIS A 192 44.83 -8.80 16.62
CA HIS A 192 44.13 -9.83 15.86
C HIS A 192 45.13 -10.85 15.30
N THR A 193 44.83 -12.14 15.44
CA THR A 193 45.58 -13.24 14.80
C THR A 193 44.59 -14.29 14.30
N THR A 194 45.00 -15.20 13.42
CA THR A 194 44.11 -16.25 12.90
C THR A 194 44.46 -17.62 13.49
N LEU A 195 43.47 -18.51 13.57
CA LEU A 195 43.71 -19.90 13.94
C LEU A 195 44.70 -20.58 12.98
N LYS A 196 44.70 -20.18 11.69
CA LYS A 196 45.70 -20.61 10.70
C LYS A 196 47.12 -20.22 11.11
N ASP A 197 47.35 -18.97 11.51
CA ASP A 197 48.68 -18.47 11.92
C ASP A 197 49.21 -19.17 13.18
N VAL A 198 48.29 -19.58 14.06
CA VAL A 198 48.61 -20.34 15.28
C VAL A 198 48.83 -21.84 14.97
N GLY A 199 48.54 -22.29 13.75
CA GLY A 199 48.86 -23.63 13.24
C GLY A 199 47.67 -24.57 13.08
N LEU A 200 46.42 -24.10 13.24
CA LEU A 200 45.24 -24.93 12.97
C LEU A 200 45.11 -25.18 11.47
N ARG A 201 44.97 -26.46 11.10
CA ARG A 201 44.56 -26.86 9.76
C ARG A 201 43.25 -27.65 9.82
N THR A 202 42.28 -27.22 9.02
CA THR A 202 40.99 -27.89 8.88
C THR A 202 41.13 -29.02 7.86
N GLN A 203 40.94 -30.27 8.29
CA GLN A 203 40.93 -31.44 7.41
C GLN A 203 39.50 -31.76 6.98
N LEU A 204 39.25 -31.82 5.68
CA LEU A 204 37.98 -32.24 5.10
C LEU A 204 38.00 -33.71 4.69
N GLY A 205 36.81 -34.31 4.52
CA GLY A 205 36.64 -35.67 3.99
C GLY A 205 36.95 -36.81 4.98
N HIS A 206 37.17 -36.50 6.26
CA HIS A 206 37.43 -37.46 7.33
C HIS A 206 36.64 -37.08 8.60
N ARG A 207 36.49 -38.03 9.54
CA ARG A 207 35.85 -37.72 10.82
C ARG A 207 36.75 -36.81 11.64
N MET A 208 36.15 -36.07 12.58
CA MET A 208 36.91 -35.19 13.47
C MET A 208 37.95 -35.99 14.27
N GLY A 209 39.20 -35.50 14.25
CA GLY A 209 40.34 -36.13 14.91
C GLY A 209 41.08 -37.19 14.08
N GLU A 210 40.51 -37.67 12.97
CA GLU A 210 41.21 -38.57 12.05
C GLU A 210 42.23 -37.81 11.21
N ARG A 211 43.39 -38.44 10.98
CA ARG A 211 44.41 -37.92 10.06
C ARG A 211 44.22 -38.51 8.68
N CYS A 212 44.17 -37.66 7.66
CA CYS A 212 44.20 -38.11 6.27
C CYS A 212 45.60 -38.66 5.93
N SER A 213 45.66 -39.83 5.29
CA SER A 213 46.92 -40.40 4.82
C SER A 213 47.46 -39.74 3.56
N ASN A 214 46.60 -39.00 2.83
CA ASN A 214 46.97 -38.23 1.64
C ASN A 214 46.27 -36.86 1.62
N PRO A 215 46.62 -35.93 2.53
CA PRO A 215 46.01 -34.61 2.57
C PRO A 215 46.47 -33.76 1.38
N ALA A 216 45.52 -33.12 0.70
CA ALA A 216 45.79 -32.18 -0.38
C ALA A 216 45.48 -30.75 0.09
N THR A 217 46.51 -29.93 0.28
CA THR A 217 46.33 -28.52 0.69
C THR A 217 45.59 -27.72 -0.38
N ALA A 218 44.74 -26.78 0.08
CA ALA A 218 44.08 -25.84 -0.81
C ALA A 218 45.10 -25.02 -1.63
N ALA A 219 44.70 -24.61 -2.83
CA ALA A 219 45.61 -23.90 -3.73
C ALA A 219 46.10 -22.59 -3.09
N GLY A 220 47.41 -22.33 -3.13
CA GLY A 220 48.02 -21.13 -2.55
C GLY A 220 47.97 -21.02 -1.02
N ASP A 221 47.42 -22.03 -0.31
CA ASP A 221 47.18 -22.03 1.14
C ASP A 221 46.42 -20.79 1.64
N ASN A 222 45.66 -20.09 0.80
CA ASN A 222 45.02 -18.80 1.08
C ASN A 222 43.48 -18.89 1.07
N PHE A 223 42.95 -20.01 1.57
CA PHE A 223 41.52 -20.29 1.51
C PHE A 223 40.73 -19.37 2.45
N VAL A 224 39.63 -18.79 1.95
CA VAL A 224 38.79 -17.85 2.69
C VAL A 224 37.42 -18.45 3.00
N VAL A 225 36.96 -18.32 4.25
CA VAL A 225 35.61 -18.72 4.67
C VAL A 225 34.84 -17.52 5.20
N ILE A 226 33.70 -17.21 4.57
CA ILE A 226 32.77 -16.18 5.03
C ILE A 226 31.83 -16.82 6.06
N ASN A 227 31.75 -16.24 7.25
CA ASN A 227 30.89 -16.69 8.34
C ASN A 227 30.12 -15.52 8.96
N THR A 228 29.12 -15.81 9.79
CA THR A 228 28.28 -14.79 10.44
C THR A 228 29.04 -13.86 11.39
N ASN A 229 30.22 -14.27 11.87
CA ASN A 229 31.05 -13.50 12.79
C ASN A 229 32.15 -12.67 12.09
N SER A 230 32.65 -13.09 10.92
CA SER A 230 33.78 -12.49 10.20
C SER A 230 34.10 -13.25 8.89
N VAL A 231 35.05 -12.72 8.12
CA VAL A 231 35.71 -13.37 6.97
C VAL A 231 37.07 -13.94 7.40
N HIS A 232 37.18 -15.26 7.40
CA HIS A 232 38.31 -16.00 7.95
C HIS A 232 39.28 -16.47 6.88
N GLU A 233 40.58 -16.40 7.17
CA GLU A 233 41.60 -17.12 6.41
C GLU A 233 41.87 -18.45 7.12
N VAL A 234 41.79 -19.55 6.38
CA VAL A 234 41.79 -20.91 6.96
C VAL A 234 42.84 -21.75 6.25
N GLY A 235 43.71 -22.41 7.03
CA GLY A 235 44.55 -23.50 6.51
C GLY A 235 43.68 -24.72 6.24
N LEU A 236 43.47 -25.06 4.96
CA LEU A 236 42.53 -26.10 4.55
C LEU A 236 43.23 -27.26 3.84
N ASN A 237 42.93 -28.49 4.26
CA ASN A 237 43.37 -29.71 3.61
C ASN A 237 42.14 -30.52 3.14
N TYR A 238 42.07 -30.79 1.84
CA TYR A 238 41.14 -31.76 1.27
C TYR A 238 41.63 -33.19 1.51
N CYS A 239 40.71 -34.14 1.53
CA CYS A 239 41.05 -35.56 1.42
C CYS A 239 41.41 -35.90 -0.03
N GLY A 240 42.59 -36.49 -0.24
CA GLY A 240 43.06 -37.03 -1.53
C GLY A 240 43.16 -38.55 -1.56
N CYS A 241 42.52 -39.25 -0.61
CA CYS A 241 42.48 -40.71 -0.59
C CYS A 241 41.72 -41.27 -1.80
N LYS A 242 41.92 -42.55 -2.15
CA LYS A 242 41.26 -43.19 -3.31
C LYS A 242 39.73 -43.14 -3.26
N THR A 243 39.15 -43.11 -2.07
CA THR A 243 37.70 -43.03 -1.81
C THR A 243 37.22 -41.60 -1.55
N ALA A 244 38.08 -40.59 -1.75
CA ALA A 244 37.73 -39.20 -1.49
C ALA A 244 36.64 -38.70 -2.44
N GLN A 245 35.68 -37.97 -1.89
CA GLN A 245 34.66 -37.26 -2.67
C GLN A 245 35.27 -36.06 -3.39
N HIS A 246 34.54 -35.49 -4.35
CA HIS A 246 34.96 -34.26 -5.02
C HIS A 246 35.16 -33.10 -4.02
N ARG A 247 36.08 -32.18 -4.31
CA ARG A 247 36.44 -31.07 -3.39
C ARG A 247 35.23 -30.27 -2.92
N THR A 248 34.31 -29.98 -3.83
CA THR A 248 33.05 -29.28 -3.53
C THR A 248 32.12 -30.09 -2.63
N THR A 249 31.97 -31.40 -2.87
CA THR A 249 31.19 -32.29 -2.00
C THR A 249 31.77 -32.33 -0.59
N GLN A 250 33.10 -32.38 -0.46
CA GLN A 250 33.76 -32.33 0.86
C GLN A 250 33.44 -31.02 1.62
N LEU A 251 33.41 -29.88 0.92
CA LEU A 251 33.00 -28.59 1.50
C LEU A 251 31.51 -28.60 1.90
N LEU A 252 30.62 -29.09 1.02
CA LEU A 252 29.18 -29.17 1.29
C LEU A 252 28.87 -30.08 2.50
N HIS A 253 29.58 -31.21 2.64
CA HIS A 253 29.49 -32.07 3.83
C HIS A 253 29.96 -31.34 5.11
N ALA A 254 30.94 -30.44 4.99
CA ALA A 254 31.35 -29.55 6.08
C ALA A 254 30.44 -28.33 6.28
N ARG A 255 29.31 -28.26 5.55
CA ARG A 255 28.36 -27.13 5.52
C ARG A 255 28.98 -25.81 5.08
N TRP A 256 29.98 -25.89 4.21
CA TRP A 256 30.62 -24.75 3.54
C TRP A 256 30.25 -24.78 2.07
N TYR A 257 29.54 -23.75 1.61
CA TYR A 257 29.13 -23.60 0.24
C TYR A 257 30.29 -23.02 -0.59
N PRO A 258 30.77 -23.71 -1.63
CA PRO A 258 31.91 -23.25 -2.42
C PRO A 258 31.52 -22.06 -3.32
N ALA A 259 32.41 -21.09 -3.49
CA ALA A 259 32.21 -19.99 -4.43
C ALA A 259 32.36 -20.39 -5.91
N THR A 260 33.08 -21.49 -6.18
CA THR A 260 33.26 -22.02 -7.54
C THR A 260 33.22 -23.56 -7.54
N PRO A 261 32.75 -24.20 -8.63
CA PRO A 261 32.50 -25.64 -8.64
C PRO A 261 33.74 -26.53 -8.89
N VAL A 262 34.85 -25.97 -9.37
CA VAL A 262 36.03 -26.76 -9.81
C VAL A 262 37.17 -26.68 -8.79
N THR A 263 37.70 -25.48 -8.56
CA THR A 263 38.80 -25.22 -7.62
C THR A 263 38.44 -24.06 -6.70
N PRO A 264 37.60 -24.30 -5.68
CA PRO A 264 37.21 -23.25 -4.74
C PRO A 264 38.41 -22.80 -3.91
N ASN A 265 38.58 -21.48 -3.81
CA ASN A 265 39.47 -20.81 -2.85
C ASN A 265 38.68 -19.95 -1.82
N THR A 266 37.37 -19.83 -2.02
CA THR A 266 36.45 -19.13 -1.12
C THR A 266 35.24 -20.03 -0.88
N ALA A 267 34.72 -20.04 0.34
CA ALA A 267 33.44 -20.63 0.68
C ALA A 267 32.66 -19.74 1.66
N ALA A 268 31.35 -19.89 1.72
CA ALA A 268 30.50 -19.31 2.76
C ALA A 268 29.89 -20.42 3.60
N THR A 269 29.77 -20.23 4.92
CA THR A 269 29.05 -21.20 5.75
C THR A 269 27.56 -21.21 5.39
N PHE A 270 26.90 -22.36 5.52
CA PHE A 270 25.44 -22.44 5.34
C PHE A 270 24.72 -21.47 6.29
N ASN A 271 25.25 -21.26 7.49
CA ASN A 271 24.72 -20.33 8.48
C ASN A 271 24.72 -18.88 7.99
N VAL A 272 25.80 -18.40 7.34
CA VAL A 272 25.82 -17.01 6.84
C VAL A 272 24.90 -16.81 5.64
N LEU A 273 24.81 -17.82 4.76
CA LEU A 273 23.88 -17.78 3.63
C LEU A 273 22.42 -17.83 4.11
N GLU A 274 22.08 -18.68 5.07
CA GLU A 274 20.75 -18.73 5.68
C GLU A 274 20.41 -17.44 6.42
N TYR A 275 21.33 -16.92 7.23
CA TYR A 275 21.13 -15.68 7.97
C TYR A 275 20.91 -14.49 7.04
N PHE A 276 21.75 -14.35 6.00
CA PHE A 276 21.57 -13.28 5.02
C PHE A 276 20.28 -13.45 4.21
N HIS A 277 19.95 -14.67 3.77
CA HIS A 277 18.70 -14.95 3.07
C HIS A 277 17.49 -14.51 3.93
N LEU A 278 17.47 -14.85 5.23
CA LEU A 278 16.42 -14.37 6.15
C LEU A 278 16.43 -12.84 6.30
N LEU A 279 17.60 -12.23 6.42
CA LEU A 279 17.75 -10.78 6.55
C LEU A 279 17.21 -10.02 5.33
N THR A 280 17.35 -10.57 4.12
CA THR A 280 16.78 -9.96 2.90
C THR A 280 15.25 -9.85 2.95
N PHE A 281 14.58 -10.76 3.66
CA PHE A 281 13.12 -10.71 3.86
C PHE A 281 12.69 -9.73 4.94
N GLU A 282 13.50 -9.50 5.99
CA GLU A 282 13.09 -8.71 7.15
C GLU A 282 13.58 -7.25 7.14
N SER A 283 14.78 -6.96 6.62
CA SER A 283 15.40 -5.63 6.79
C SER A 283 15.80 -4.92 5.49
N LYS A 284 15.56 -5.53 4.32
CA LYS A 284 15.97 -5.01 3.00
C LYS A 284 17.46 -4.62 2.92
N ALA A 285 18.31 -5.24 3.73
CA ALA A 285 19.76 -5.00 3.74
C ALA A 285 20.39 -5.42 2.40
N SER A 286 21.25 -4.57 1.86
CA SER A 286 22.01 -4.93 0.65
C SER A 286 23.14 -5.93 0.99
N VAL A 287 23.52 -6.76 0.01
CA VAL A 287 24.68 -7.65 0.12
C VAL A 287 25.94 -6.86 0.48
N PHE A 288 26.09 -5.68 -0.13
CA PHE A 288 27.23 -4.80 0.07
C PHE A 288 27.35 -4.37 1.54
N GLU A 289 26.28 -3.80 2.10
CA GLU A 289 26.27 -3.35 3.51
C GLU A 289 26.47 -4.52 4.47
N PHE A 290 25.85 -5.67 4.19
CA PHE A 290 26.00 -6.87 5.01
C PHE A 290 27.43 -7.38 5.04
N LEU A 291 28.06 -7.56 3.87
CA LEU A 291 29.44 -8.05 3.79
C LEU A 291 30.42 -7.04 4.38
N HIS A 292 30.21 -5.73 4.14
CA HIS A 292 31.03 -4.68 4.76
C HIS A 292 30.90 -4.66 6.28
N ALA A 293 29.72 -4.95 6.84
CA ALA A 293 29.55 -5.07 8.28
C ALA A 293 30.37 -6.26 8.83
N LEU A 294 30.40 -7.40 8.14
CA LEU A 294 31.24 -8.56 8.50
C LEU A 294 32.74 -8.22 8.41
N MET A 295 33.16 -7.50 7.38
CA MET A 295 34.56 -7.06 7.22
C MET A 295 34.96 -6.07 8.32
N ARG A 296 34.09 -5.10 8.65
CA ARG A 296 34.33 -4.14 9.75
C ARG A 296 34.37 -4.81 11.11
N ARG A 297 33.65 -5.92 11.30
CA ARG A 297 33.74 -6.74 12.51
C ARG A 297 35.07 -7.46 12.65
N LYS A 298 35.80 -7.70 11.55
CA LYS A 298 37.20 -8.19 11.58
C LYS A 298 38.18 -7.06 11.87
N ASN A 299 38.05 -5.94 11.17
CA ASN A 299 38.86 -4.74 11.39
C ASN A 299 38.01 -3.49 11.10
N ASN A 300 37.66 -2.75 12.15
CA ASN A 300 36.77 -1.58 12.03
C ASN A 300 37.49 -0.30 11.56
N ILE A 301 38.81 -0.36 11.33
CA ILE A 301 39.66 0.80 11.02
C ILE A 301 40.15 0.75 9.55
N SER A 302 40.36 -0.44 8.99
CA SER A 302 40.92 -0.65 7.64
C SER A 302 40.01 -1.51 6.77
N ILE A 303 39.64 -1.00 5.60
CA ILE A 303 38.84 -1.73 4.59
C ILE A 303 39.74 -2.55 3.65
N THR A 304 41.05 -2.27 3.61
CA THR A 304 41.99 -2.80 2.59
C THR A 304 42.66 -4.12 2.94
N ASP A 305 42.63 -4.55 4.21
CA ASP A 305 43.35 -5.75 4.66
C ASP A 305 42.50 -7.04 4.62
N VAL A 306 41.23 -6.92 4.24
CA VAL A 306 40.32 -8.06 4.08
C VAL A 306 40.06 -8.25 2.59
N PRO A 307 40.31 -9.44 2.02
CA PRO A 307 40.01 -9.69 0.61
C PRO A 307 38.54 -9.37 0.32
N ASP A 308 38.30 -8.52 -0.68
CA ASP A 308 36.95 -8.29 -1.18
C ASP A 308 36.42 -9.62 -1.76
N ARG A 309 35.25 -10.03 -1.28
CA ARG A 309 34.56 -11.26 -1.68
C ARG A 309 33.10 -11.00 -2.06
N TYR A 310 32.79 -9.76 -2.44
CA TYR A 310 31.45 -9.33 -2.79
C TYR A 310 30.86 -10.16 -3.95
N GLU A 311 31.60 -10.31 -5.04
CA GLU A 311 31.17 -11.06 -6.22
C GLU A 311 31.01 -12.56 -5.93
N GLU A 312 31.91 -13.16 -5.16
CA GLU A 312 31.81 -14.55 -4.72
C GLU A 312 30.58 -14.76 -3.83
N PHE A 313 30.32 -13.86 -2.89
CA PHE A 313 29.17 -13.97 -2.01
C PHE A 313 27.85 -13.77 -2.78
N LEU A 314 27.79 -12.82 -3.72
CA LEU A 314 26.64 -12.63 -4.61
C LEU A 314 26.29 -13.91 -5.38
N ARG A 315 27.30 -14.56 -5.95
CA ARG A 315 27.13 -15.82 -6.66
C ARG A 315 26.60 -16.93 -5.74
N MET A 316 27.25 -17.13 -4.60
CA MET A 316 26.84 -18.15 -3.63
C MET A 316 25.42 -17.92 -3.11
N ILE A 317 25.02 -16.68 -2.84
CA ILE A 317 23.65 -16.41 -2.37
C ILE A 317 22.63 -16.63 -3.49
N GLN A 318 22.95 -16.29 -4.75
CA GLN A 318 22.07 -16.55 -5.89
C GLN A 318 21.85 -18.05 -6.09
N GLU A 319 22.93 -18.84 -6.09
CA GLU A 319 22.89 -20.30 -6.18
C GLU A 319 22.16 -20.93 -4.97
N TRP A 320 22.41 -20.42 -3.76
CA TRP A 320 21.72 -20.85 -2.55
C TRP A 320 20.22 -20.61 -2.60
N CYS A 321 19.79 -19.41 -2.99
CA CYS A 321 18.38 -19.07 -3.14
C CYS A 321 17.70 -19.97 -4.17
N HIS A 322 18.36 -20.23 -5.30
CA HIS A 322 17.88 -21.15 -6.33
C HIS A 322 17.70 -22.58 -5.79
N LEU A 323 18.70 -23.14 -5.09
CA LEU A 323 18.60 -24.46 -4.49
C LEU A 323 17.54 -24.53 -3.38
N LYS A 324 17.37 -23.47 -2.59
CA LYS A 324 16.31 -23.39 -1.57
C LYS A 324 14.92 -23.37 -2.21
N MET A 325 14.74 -22.66 -3.33
CA MET A 325 13.50 -22.69 -4.11
C MET A 325 13.20 -24.12 -4.60
N LEU A 326 14.15 -24.78 -5.26
CA LEU A 326 13.99 -26.16 -5.75
C LEU A 326 13.68 -27.14 -4.61
N LYS A 327 14.40 -27.02 -3.50
CA LYS A 327 14.18 -27.83 -2.29
C LYS A 327 12.79 -27.61 -1.71
N HIS A 328 12.33 -26.36 -1.62
CA HIS A 328 10.99 -26.03 -1.12
C HIS A 328 9.87 -26.48 -2.06
N ALA A 329 10.16 -26.61 -3.36
CA ALA A 329 9.25 -27.14 -4.37
C ALA A 329 9.29 -28.68 -4.48
N GLY A 330 10.11 -29.37 -3.68
CA GLY A 330 10.22 -30.84 -3.70
C GLY A 330 11.00 -31.41 -4.88
N ARG A 331 11.71 -30.58 -5.67
CA ARG A 331 12.44 -31.05 -6.86
C ARG A 331 13.62 -31.98 -6.54
N GLY A 332 14.05 -32.04 -5.27
CA GLY A 332 15.02 -33.03 -4.79
C GLY A 332 14.44 -34.43 -4.59
N HIS A 333 13.12 -34.59 -4.75
CA HIS A 333 12.36 -35.83 -4.58
C HIS A 333 11.86 -36.39 -5.92
N ASP A 334 12.07 -35.67 -7.02
CA ASP A 334 11.67 -36.09 -8.36
C ASP A 334 12.81 -36.90 -9.02
N PRO A 335 12.57 -38.17 -9.42
CA PRO A 335 13.58 -38.98 -10.09
C PRO A 335 14.02 -38.44 -11.46
N ALA A 336 13.23 -37.60 -12.12
CA ALA A 336 13.60 -36.92 -13.36
C ALA A 336 14.53 -35.71 -13.12
N GLY A 337 14.74 -35.32 -11.86
CA GLY A 337 15.67 -34.28 -11.45
C GLY A 337 15.23 -32.86 -11.78
N VAL A 338 16.18 -31.91 -11.62
CA VAL A 338 15.91 -30.46 -11.75
C VAL A 338 15.53 -30.07 -13.17
N SER A 339 16.11 -30.71 -14.19
CA SER A 339 15.84 -30.39 -15.60
C SER A 339 14.40 -30.67 -16.04
N ALA A 340 13.66 -31.49 -15.29
CA ALA A 340 12.25 -31.79 -15.55
C ALA A 340 11.28 -30.78 -14.91
N THR A 341 11.78 -29.73 -14.24
CA THR A 341 10.94 -28.73 -13.58
C THR A 341 10.07 -27.99 -14.60
N ALA A 342 8.77 -28.03 -14.42
CA ALA A 342 7.78 -27.39 -15.29
C ALA A 342 7.64 -25.89 -15.00
N GLU A 343 7.02 -25.17 -15.94
CA GLU A 343 6.69 -23.76 -15.78
C GLU A 343 5.79 -23.55 -14.56
N GLY A 344 6.19 -22.61 -13.69
CA GLY A 344 5.43 -22.23 -12.51
C GLY A 344 5.43 -23.24 -11.35
N GLU A 345 6.06 -24.40 -11.51
CA GLU A 345 6.00 -25.51 -10.55
C GLU A 345 6.61 -25.14 -9.18
N CYS A 346 7.62 -24.27 -9.17
CA CYS A 346 8.25 -23.79 -7.93
C CYS A 346 7.56 -22.56 -7.32
N ALA A 347 6.42 -22.11 -7.84
CA ALA A 347 5.70 -20.98 -7.28
C ALA A 347 4.86 -21.39 -6.06
N MET A 348 4.91 -20.57 -5.01
CA MET A 348 4.07 -20.79 -3.83
C MET A 348 2.64 -20.34 -4.11
N LEU A 349 1.71 -21.30 -4.12
CA LEU A 349 0.28 -21.05 -4.32
C LEU A 349 -0.36 -20.43 -3.07
N CYS A 350 -1.42 -19.65 -3.29
CA CYS A 350 -2.24 -19.12 -2.21
C CYS A 350 -3.17 -20.21 -1.64
N PRO A 351 -3.04 -20.61 -0.36
CA PRO A 351 -3.90 -21.64 0.25
C PRO A 351 -5.38 -21.28 0.33
N ALA A 352 -5.71 -19.99 0.34
CA ALA A 352 -7.07 -19.49 0.48
C ALA A 352 -7.77 -19.26 -0.88
N CYS A 353 -7.02 -19.16 -1.99
CA CYS A 353 -7.60 -19.09 -3.32
C CYS A 353 -8.29 -20.39 -3.72
N PRO A 354 -9.27 -20.37 -4.64
CA PRO A 354 -9.83 -21.60 -5.20
C PRO A 354 -8.76 -22.36 -6.00
N GLN A 355 -8.46 -23.59 -5.58
CA GLN A 355 -7.48 -24.49 -6.19
C GLN A 355 -8.14 -25.85 -6.45
N PRO A 356 -8.72 -26.06 -7.65
CA PRO A 356 -9.38 -27.31 -8.01
C PRO A 356 -8.47 -28.53 -7.79
N GLY A 357 -9.01 -29.58 -7.15
CA GLY A 357 -8.26 -30.80 -6.80
C GLY A 357 -7.30 -30.66 -5.61
N LYS A 358 -7.22 -29.47 -4.98
CA LYS A 358 -6.37 -29.23 -3.80
C LYS A 358 -7.20 -28.80 -2.59
N ASN A 359 -8.08 -27.81 -2.76
CA ASN A 359 -8.83 -27.25 -1.65
C ASN A 359 -10.31 -26.96 -1.95
N LEU A 360 -10.81 -27.31 -3.14
CA LEU A 360 -12.24 -27.20 -3.48
C LEU A 360 -12.95 -28.56 -3.29
N PRO A 361 -14.23 -28.58 -2.92
CA PRO A 361 -15.03 -29.80 -2.91
C PRO A 361 -15.19 -30.34 -4.34
N GLU A 362 -15.45 -31.64 -4.53
CA GLU A 362 -15.48 -32.24 -5.88
C GLU A 362 -16.57 -31.64 -6.79
N ASN A 363 -17.73 -31.32 -6.22
CA ASN A 363 -18.90 -30.76 -6.90
C ASN A 363 -18.93 -29.23 -6.95
N TRP A 364 -17.81 -28.54 -6.73
CA TRP A 364 -17.75 -27.07 -6.69
C TRP A 364 -18.25 -26.38 -7.99
N ARG A 365 -18.20 -27.08 -9.13
CA ARG A 365 -18.67 -26.57 -10.43
C ARG A 365 -20.19 -26.55 -10.54
N ASP A 366 -20.85 -27.45 -9.82
CA ASP A 366 -22.31 -27.62 -9.83
C ASP A 366 -22.97 -26.79 -8.73
N ALA A 367 -22.21 -25.90 -8.09
CA ALA A 367 -22.73 -25.01 -7.07
C ALA A 367 -23.85 -24.13 -7.65
N PRO A 368 -24.94 -23.89 -6.90
CA PRO A 368 -25.98 -22.94 -7.28
C PRO A 368 -25.38 -21.57 -7.62
N LYS A 369 -25.95 -20.85 -8.58
CA LYS A 369 -25.40 -19.58 -9.10
C LYS A 369 -25.15 -18.57 -7.97
N GLU A 370 -26.03 -18.56 -6.98
CA GLU A 370 -26.03 -17.70 -5.81
C GLU A 370 -24.84 -17.99 -4.88
N LEU A 371 -24.26 -19.20 -4.95
CA LEU A 371 -23.11 -19.64 -4.15
C LEU A 371 -21.81 -19.75 -4.97
N GLN A 372 -21.87 -19.70 -6.30
CA GLN A 372 -20.68 -19.80 -7.16
C GLN A 372 -19.64 -18.72 -6.84
N PHE A 373 -20.07 -17.56 -6.35
CA PHE A 373 -19.17 -16.50 -5.92
C PHE A 373 -18.13 -17.02 -4.91
N LEU A 374 -18.47 -17.98 -4.04
CA LEU A 374 -17.55 -18.59 -3.05
C LEU A 374 -16.31 -19.24 -3.68
N TYR A 375 -16.43 -19.67 -4.94
CA TYR A 375 -15.37 -20.28 -5.71
C TYR A 375 -14.76 -19.34 -6.76
N SER A 376 -15.11 -18.05 -6.74
CA SER A 376 -14.55 -17.04 -7.63
C SER A 376 -13.05 -16.88 -7.44
N LEU A 377 -12.34 -16.86 -8.58
CA LEU A 377 -10.95 -16.47 -8.64
C LEU A 377 -10.83 -14.96 -8.75
N LEU A 378 -10.00 -14.34 -7.92
CA LEU A 378 -9.92 -12.88 -7.77
C LEU A 378 -8.51 -12.42 -8.12
N LEU A 379 -8.37 -11.78 -9.27
CA LEU A 379 -7.10 -11.36 -9.85
C LEU A 379 -7.00 -9.84 -10.00
N GLY A 380 -5.79 -9.33 -10.05
CA GLY A 380 -5.54 -7.95 -10.45
C GLY A 380 -4.22 -7.78 -11.17
N ALA A 381 -4.18 -6.79 -12.05
CA ALA A 381 -3.01 -6.36 -12.81
C ALA A 381 -2.44 -5.07 -12.21
N ASP A 382 -1.12 -5.05 -12.05
CA ASP A 382 -0.37 -3.86 -11.61
C ASP A 382 1.04 -3.86 -12.19
N ALA A 383 1.72 -2.71 -12.12
CA ALA A 383 3.10 -2.52 -12.58
C ALA A 383 3.97 -1.79 -11.54
N ASN A 384 5.15 -2.36 -11.26
CA ASN A 384 6.16 -1.75 -10.41
C ASN A 384 7.29 -1.14 -11.25
N PHE A 385 7.38 0.19 -11.27
CA PHE A 385 8.41 0.94 -12.01
C PHE A 385 9.68 1.25 -11.21
N ARG A 386 9.83 0.68 -10.00
CA ARG A 386 11.03 0.83 -9.16
C ARG A 386 12.00 -0.34 -9.32
N MET A 387 11.50 -1.53 -9.68
CA MET A 387 12.32 -2.69 -9.99
C MET A 387 12.87 -2.58 -11.41
N VAL A 388 14.01 -1.88 -11.51
CA VAL A 388 14.73 -1.69 -12.77
C VAL A 388 15.86 -2.71 -12.90
N HIS A 389 16.03 -3.25 -14.09
CA HIS A 389 17.14 -4.15 -14.41
C HIS A 389 18.06 -3.46 -15.40
N LYS A 390 19.36 -3.36 -15.07
CA LYS A 390 20.39 -2.83 -15.97
C LYS A 390 20.68 -3.85 -17.08
N LYS A 391 21.20 -3.36 -18.21
CA LYS A 391 21.69 -4.27 -19.26
C LYS A 391 22.84 -5.13 -18.72
N VAL A 392 22.70 -6.45 -18.84
CA VAL A 392 23.78 -7.41 -18.61
C VAL A 392 24.76 -7.38 -19.77
N SER A 393 26.02 -7.77 -19.53
CA SER A 393 27.06 -7.82 -20.55
C SER A 393 26.77 -8.87 -21.64
N SER A 394 26.27 -10.04 -21.23
CA SER A 394 25.90 -11.15 -22.14
C SER A 394 25.14 -12.25 -21.36
N LYS A 395 24.22 -12.98 -22.00
CA LYS A 395 23.47 -14.09 -21.37
C LYS A 395 24.35 -15.33 -21.10
N GLU A 396 25.47 -15.45 -21.81
CA GLU A 396 26.45 -16.52 -21.63
C GLU A 396 27.23 -16.38 -20.32
N ASN A 397 27.50 -15.13 -19.91
CA ASN A 397 28.22 -14.83 -18.67
C ASN A 397 27.28 -14.69 -17.44
N ASP A 398 25.98 -14.46 -17.66
CA ASP A 398 24.96 -14.34 -16.60
C ASP A 398 23.67 -15.09 -17.01
N PRO A 399 23.68 -16.44 -16.95
CA PRO A 399 22.55 -17.25 -17.35
C PRO A 399 21.41 -17.19 -16.33
N THR A 400 20.16 -17.28 -16.81
CA THR A 400 19.02 -17.48 -15.92
C THR A 400 19.06 -18.87 -15.29
N LEU A 401 18.95 -18.94 -13.96
CA LEU A 401 18.96 -20.22 -13.23
C LEU A 401 17.60 -20.92 -13.25
N SER A 402 16.50 -20.19 -13.48
CA SER A 402 15.14 -20.72 -13.40
C SER A 402 14.22 -20.07 -14.45
N PRO A 403 14.38 -20.41 -15.74
CA PRO A 403 13.60 -19.82 -16.82
C PRO A 403 12.12 -20.23 -16.72
N GLY A 404 11.31 -19.41 -16.07
CA GLY A 404 9.87 -19.65 -15.93
C GLY A 404 9.46 -20.68 -14.87
N TRP A 405 10.36 -21.16 -14.01
CA TRP A 405 10.02 -22.22 -13.05
C TRP A 405 9.17 -21.75 -11.85
N SER A 406 8.99 -20.44 -11.66
CA SER A 406 8.29 -19.87 -10.51
C SER A 406 7.36 -18.72 -10.93
N TYR A 407 7.53 -17.51 -10.38
CA TYR A 407 6.61 -16.38 -10.62
C TYR A 407 6.78 -15.70 -11.98
N TYR A 408 8.01 -15.65 -12.52
CA TYR A 408 8.25 -15.06 -13.83
C TYR A 408 7.74 -15.96 -14.96
N CYS A 409 7.27 -15.34 -16.04
CA CYS A 409 6.99 -16.04 -17.29
C CYS A 409 8.25 -16.71 -17.84
N GLU A 410 8.08 -17.76 -18.66
CA GLU A 410 9.21 -18.35 -19.38
C GLU A 410 9.85 -17.29 -20.29
N VAL A 411 11.13 -17.05 -20.04
CA VAL A 411 11.85 -15.88 -20.53
C VAL A 411 11.98 -15.90 -22.05
N LYS A 412 12.18 -17.08 -22.65
CA LYS A 412 12.33 -17.18 -24.11
C LYS A 412 10.99 -16.94 -24.81
N LYS A 413 9.92 -17.64 -24.41
CA LYS A 413 8.56 -17.49 -24.96
C LYS A 413 8.07 -16.05 -24.84
N TYR A 414 8.29 -15.42 -23.69
CA TYR A 414 7.89 -14.04 -23.46
C TYR A 414 8.65 -13.06 -24.37
N ASN A 415 9.98 -13.22 -24.52
CA ASN A 415 10.76 -12.37 -25.41
C ASN A 415 10.41 -12.57 -26.90
N GLU A 416 10.10 -13.81 -27.32
CA GLU A 416 9.63 -14.11 -28.67
C GLU A 416 8.28 -13.43 -28.94
N HIS A 417 7.36 -13.46 -27.97
CA HIS A 417 6.08 -12.74 -28.04
C HIS A 417 6.29 -11.23 -28.17
N LEU A 418 7.14 -10.64 -27.34
CA LEU A 418 7.44 -9.20 -27.39
C LEU A 418 8.04 -8.76 -28.74
N ALA A 419 8.75 -9.66 -29.43
CA ALA A 419 9.34 -9.39 -30.74
C ALA A 419 8.30 -9.31 -31.88
N THR A 420 7.07 -9.80 -31.68
CA THR A 420 6.00 -9.75 -32.70
C THR A 420 5.48 -8.33 -32.97
N GLY A 421 5.72 -7.39 -32.04
CA GLY A 421 5.69 -5.95 -32.33
C GLY A 421 4.32 -5.30 -32.53
N PHE A 422 3.21 -5.94 -32.20
CA PHE A 422 1.88 -5.34 -32.40
C PHE A 422 1.48 -4.44 -31.25
N GLU A 423 1.40 -3.12 -31.50
CA GLU A 423 0.46 -2.24 -30.80
C GLU A 423 0.22 -0.94 -31.59
N LYS A 424 -1.05 -0.68 -31.91
CA LYS A 424 -1.53 0.68 -32.18
C LYS A 424 -1.86 1.28 -30.81
N GLU A 425 -1.27 2.42 -30.49
CA GLU A 425 -1.58 3.16 -29.26
C GLU A 425 -3.01 3.70 -29.38
N GLU A 426 -3.98 3.02 -28.76
CA GLU A 426 -5.37 3.45 -28.77
C GLU A 426 -5.52 4.70 -27.90
N ARG A 427 -6.23 5.71 -28.45
CA ARG A 427 -6.51 6.93 -27.70
C ARG A 427 -7.49 6.60 -26.57
N SER A 428 -7.12 6.95 -25.35
CA SER A 428 -7.98 6.74 -24.19
C SER A 428 -9.32 7.47 -24.35
N THR A 429 -10.42 6.73 -24.25
CA THR A 429 -11.79 7.27 -24.22
C THR A 429 -12.21 7.70 -22.80
N CYS A 430 -11.46 7.28 -21.78
CA CYS A 430 -11.56 7.74 -20.39
C CYS A 430 -10.46 8.78 -20.10
N VAL A 431 -10.55 9.49 -18.95
CA VAL A 431 -9.63 10.56 -18.53
C VAL A 431 -8.17 10.16 -18.79
N ASN A 432 -7.44 11.03 -19.51
CA ASN A 432 -6.00 10.84 -19.76
C ASN A 432 -5.27 10.88 -18.41
N HIS A 433 -4.84 9.73 -17.89
CA HIS A 433 -3.87 9.65 -16.80
C HIS A 433 -2.53 10.21 -17.31
N HIS A 434 -2.38 11.53 -17.26
CA HIS A 434 -1.18 12.26 -17.69
C HIS A 434 0.09 11.81 -16.94
N ALA A 435 -0.04 11.17 -15.77
CA ALA A 435 1.09 10.73 -14.95
C ALA A 435 1.93 9.58 -15.55
N MET A 436 1.35 8.72 -16.39
CA MET A 436 2.07 7.56 -16.98
C MET A 436 2.95 7.94 -18.18
N LYS A 437 2.58 8.99 -18.93
CA LYS A 437 3.23 9.36 -20.20
C LYS A 437 4.55 10.14 -20.02
N ASP A 438 4.72 10.84 -18.90
CA ASP A 438 5.88 11.71 -18.67
C ASP A 438 7.09 11.03 -18.00
N ALA A 439 6.89 9.89 -17.30
CA ALA A 439 7.96 9.20 -16.59
C ALA A 439 8.92 8.40 -17.50
N ASN A 440 8.51 8.07 -18.74
CA ASN A 440 9.14 7.02 -19.54
C ASN A 440 10.18 7.50 -20.58
N LYS A 441 10.35 8.81 -20.82
CA LYS A 441 11.14 9.30 -21.97
C LYS A 441 12.65 9.53 -21.72
N SER A 442 13.13 9.61 -20.47
CA SER A 442 14.55 9.92 -20.18
C SER A 442 15.33 8.90 -19.32
N ARG A 443 14.67 7.94 -18.67
CA ARG A 443 15.32 7.01 -17.70
C ARG A 443 15.77 5.65 -18.26
N SER A 444 15.42 5.29 -19.49
CA SER A 444 15.48 3.89 -19.98
C SER A 444 16.70 3.52 -20.86
N ALA A 445 17.58 4.45 -21.24
CA ALA A 445 18.63 4.18 -22.23
C ALA A 445 19.61 3.04 -21.85
N ASN A 446 19.91 2.88 -20.55
CA ASN A 446 20.85 1.88 -20.01
C ASN A 446 20.17 0.72 -19.25
N LEU A 447 18.85 0.61 -19.33
CA LEU A 447 18.09 -0.44 -18.67
C LEU A 447 17.70 -1.53 -19.67
N ALA A 448 17.75 -2.79 -19.22
CA ALA A 448 17.11 -3.93 -19.90
C ALA A 448 15.61 -3.98 -19.59
N SER A 449 15.23 -3.56 -18.37
CA SER A 449 13.85 -3.47 -17.92
C SER A 449 13.61 -2.17 -17.13
N SER A 450 12.53 -1.47 -17.46
CA SER A 450 12.09 -0.22 -16.83
C SER A 450 11.19 -0.43 -15.61
N GLY A 451 10.74 -1.67 -15.40
CA GLY A 451 9.82 -2.07 -14.34
C GLY A 451 9.38 -3.51 -14.55
N ILE A 452 8.47 -3.99 -13.71
CA ILE A 452 7.84 -5.30 -13.89
C ILE A 452 6.32 -5.15 -13.91
N GLY A 453 5.65 -5.92 -14.76
CA GLY A 453 4.21 -6.13 -14.69
C GLY A 453 3.91 -7.39 -13.89
N THR A 454 2.75 -7.45 -13.24
CA THR A 454 2.37 -8.58 -12.39
C THR A 454 0.87 -8.83 -12.45
N ILE A 455 0.49 -10.11 -12.43
CA ILE A 455 -0.89 -10.54 -12.15
C ILE A 455 -0.92 -11.27 -10.81
N ASP A 456 -1.73 -10.76 -9.90
CA ASP A 456 -1.73 -11.17 -8.50
C ASP A 456 -3.10 -11.67 -8.08
N CYS A 457 -3.14 -12.50 -7.04
CA CYS A 457 -4.34 -12.61 -6.23
C CYS A 457 -4.50 -11.34 -5.39
N ILE A 458 -5.45 -10.47 -5.74
CA ILE A 458 -5.74 -9.21 -5.02
C ILE A 458 -6.33 -9.40 -3.63
N ARG A 459 -6.91 -10.58 -3.34
CA ARG A 459 -7.56 -10.83 -2.05
C ARG A 459 -6.57 -11.12 -0.93
N HIS A 460 -5.50 -11.84 -1.27
CA HIS A 460 -4.47 -12.30 -0.35
C HIS A 460 -3.08 -11.77 -0.69
N ASN A 461 -2.98 -11.01 -1.78
CA ASN A 461 -1.77 -10.39 -2.33
C ASN A 461 -0.73 -11.41 -2.79
N PHE A 462 -1.13 -12.56 -3.32
CA PHE A 462 -0.16 -13.58 -3.75
C PHE A 462 0.27 -13.34 -5.19
N LYS A 463 1.59 -13.37 -5.42
CA LYS A 463 2.14 -13.51 -6.77
C LYS A 463 1.79 -14.89 -7.31
N ARG A 464 1.31 -14.95 -8.54
CA ARG A 464 0.88 -16.20 -9.18
C ARG A 464 2.03 -16.86 -9.95
N PRO A 465 1.93 -18.18 -10.21
CA PRO A 465 2.85 -18.84 -11.15
C PRO A 465 2.80 -18.15 -12.52
N ASN A 466 3.98 -17.93 -13.11
CA ASN A 466 4.14 -17.36 -14.45
C ASN A 466 3.31 -16.09 -14.73
N SER A 467 3.22 -15.21 -13.74
CA SER A 467 2.41 -14.00 -13.81
C SER A 467 3.20 -12.69 -13.81
N ILE A 468 4.54 -12.78 -13.72
CA ILE A 468 5.44 -11.63 -13.70
C ILE A 468 6.23 -11.57 -15.00
N GLY A 469 6.42 -10.36 -15.54
CA GLY A 469 7.33 -10.15 -16.67
C GLY A 469 7.93 -8.75 -16.70
N ASP A 470 9.09 -8.66 -17.32
CA ASP A 470 9.83 -7.42 -17.49
C ASP A 470 9.10 -6.45 -18.44
N LEU A 471 9.13 -5.16 -18.10
CA LEU A 471 8.57 -4.06 -18.88
C LEU A 471 9.69 -3.31 -19.61
N GLN A 472 9.75 -3.41 -20.94
CA GLN A 472 10.84 -2.82 -21.73
C GLN A 472 10.75 -1.29 -21.75
N LYS A 473 9.54 -0.75 -21.89
CA LYS A 473 9.28 0.70 -21.91
C LYS A 473 7.89 0.98 -21.34
N GLY A 474 7.81 1.03 -20.01
CA GLY A 474 6.53 1.21 -19.32
C GLY A 474 5.57 0.04 -19.55
N GLU A 475 4.36 0.21 -19.05
CA GLU A 475 3.29 -0.77 -19.19
C GLU A 475 2.58 -0.67 -20.54
N LYS A 476 2.27 -1.82 -21.15
CA LYS A 476 1.60 -1.96 -22.45
C LYS A 476 0.66 -3.17 -22.44
N TYR A 477 -0.33 -3.20 -23.33
CA TYR A 477 -1.24 -4.35 -23.44
C TYR A 477 -0.50 -5.61 -23.87
N ILE A 478 0.48 -5.54 -24.78
CA ILE A 478 1.30 -6.70 -25.17
C ILE A 478 1.99 -7.36 -23.97
N ASN A 479 2.38 -6.57 -22.96
CA ASN A 479 2.92 -7.08 -21.71
C ASN A 479 1.79 -7.69 -20.87
N MET A 480 0.79 -6.89 -20.50
CA MET A 480 -0.23 -7.29 -19.52
C MET A 480 -1.14 -8.42 -20.02
N ASP A 481 -1.46 -8.47 -21.30
CA ASP A 481 -2.19 -9.58 -21.94
C ASP A 481 -1.42 -10.89 -21.76
N TYR A 482 -0.13 -10.91 -22.08
CA TYR A 482 0.68 -12.12 -21.94
C TYR A 482 0.74 -12.57 -20.49
N LEU A 483 0.96 -11.64 -19.53
CA LEU A 483 1.03 -11.98 -18.12
C LEU A 483 -0.30 -12.56 -17.61
N PHE A 484 -1.42 -11.96 -18.01
CA PHE A 484 -2.77 -12.44 -17.67
C PHE A 484 -2.99 -13.85 -18.21
N LEU A 485 -2.82 -14.05 -19.53
CA LEU A 485 -3.06 -15.33 -20.18
C LEU A 485 -2.10 -16.43 -19.69
N SER A 486 -0.82 -16.10 -19.54
CA SER A 486 0.20 -17.00 -18.97
C SER A 486 -0.20 -17.47 -17.57
N SER A 487 -0.63 -16.55 -16.70
CA SER A 487 -1.06 -16.89 -15.34
C SER A 487 -2.33 -17.76 -15.29
N MET A 488 -3.11 -17.78 -16.37
CA MET A 488 -4.39 -18.48 -16.49
C MET A 488 -4.29 -19.83 -17.22
N SER A 489 -3.23 -20.06 -18.00
CA SER A 489 -3.00 -21.25 -18.82
C SER A 489 -3.21 -22.61 -18.12
N HIS A 490 -2.94 -22.67 -16.81
CA HIS A 490 -3.11 -23.88 -15.99
C HIS A 490 -4.19 -23.77 -14.91
N THR A 491 -5.07 -22.77 -15.02
CA THR A 491 -6.08 -22.47 -13.99
C THR A 491 -7.50 -22.77 -14.47
N LYS A 492 -8.18 -23.66 -13.76
CA LYS A 492 -9.62 -23.92 -13.97
C LYS A 492 -10.43 -23.01 -13.06
N PHE A 493 -11.46 -22.38 -13.61
CA PHE A 493 -12.37 -21.49 -12.88
C PHE A 493 -13.77 -21.55 -13.50
N VAL A 494 -14.78 -21.15 -12.71
CA VAL A 494 -16.16 -20.89 -13.17
C VAL A 494 -16.42 -19.39 -13.14
N CYS A 495 -16.03 -18.72 -12.06
CA CYS A 495 -16.11 -17.26 -11.93
C CYS A 495 -14.71 -16.66 -11.79
N LEU A 496 -14.44 -15.58 -12.54
CA LEU A 496 -13.22 -14.79 -12.47
C LEU A 496 -13.57 -13.31 -12.28
N THR A 497 -12.96 -12.66 -11.32
CA THR A 497 -12.95 -11.19 -11.20
C THR A 497 -11.56 -10.68 -11.50
N MET A 498 -11.45 -9.74 -12.43
CA MET A 498 -10.20 -9.12 -12.85
C MET A 498 -10.22 -7.62 -12.54
N SER A 499 -9.30 -7.18 -11.68
CA SER A 499 -9.08 -5.78 -11.30
C SER A 499 -7.95 -5.17 -12.12
N TYR A 500 -8.14 -3.98 -12.67
CA TYR A 500 -7.06 -3.26 -13.33
C TYR A 500 -7.37 -1.76 -13.42
N ASP A 501 -6.36 -0.91 -13.21
CA ASP A 501 -6.49 0.55 -13.29
C ASP A 501 -7.19 1.01 -14.55
N ILE A 502 -6.82 0.44 -15.70
CA ILE A 502 -7.39 0.79 -17.00
C ILE A 502 -8.29 -0.30 -17.54
N VAL A 503 -8.90 -1.13 -16.67
CA VAL A 503 -9.73 -2.27 -17.10
C VAL A 503 -10.77 -1.83 -18.12
N CYS A 504 -11.46 -0.71 -17.86
CA CYS A 504 -12.53 -0.13 -18.68
C CYS A 504 -12.16 0.12 -20.15
N GLN A 505 -10.86 0.15 -20.48
CA GLN A 505 -10.33 0.23 -21.83
C GLN A 505 -9.71 -1.10 -22.26
N TRP A 506 -8.95 -1.73 -21.36
CA TRP A 506 -8.17 -2.94 -21.65
C TRP A 506 -9.03 -4.15 -22.03
N TYR A 507 -10.15 -4.39 -21.34
CA TYR A 507 -10.93 -5.62 -21.51
C TYR A 507 -11.71 -5.67 -22.84
N LEU A 508 -12.02 -4.52 -23.44
CA LEU A 508 -12.88 -4.40 -24.63
C LEU A 508 -12.39 -5.27 -25.80
N HIS A 509 -11.08 -5.26 -26.04
CA HIS A 509 -10.44 -6.04 -27.11
C HIS A 509 -9.60 -7.20 -26.56
N LEU A 510 -9.67 -7.52 -25.26
CA LEU A 510 -8.84 -8.55 -24.64
C LEU A 510 -9.02 -9.91 -25.32
N TRP A 511 -10.26 -10.32 -25.55
CA TRP A 511 -10.57 -11.62 -26.13
C TRP A 511 -10.23 -11.70 -27.62
N GLU A 512 -10.35 -10.59 -28.35
CA GLU A 512 -9.88 -10.50 -29.74
C GLU A 512 -8.36 -10.60 -29.81
N ARG A 513 -7.64 -9.87 -28.93
CA ARG A 513 -6.18 -9.93 -28.83
C ARG A 513 -5.71 -11.32 -28.42
N MET A 514 -6.44 -12.01 -27.54
CA MET A 514 -6.15 -13.39 -27.13
C MET A 514 -6.06 -14.35 -28.32
N LEU A 515 -6.86 -14.17 -29.38
CA LEU A 515 -6.82 -15.01 -30.58
C LEU A 515 -5.50 -14.89 -31.37
N GLY A 516 -4.73 -13.83 -31.14
CA GLY A 516 -3.39 -13.66 -31.70
C GLY A 516 -2.29 -14.43 -30.96
N PHE A 517 -2.59 -15.06 -29.82
CA PHE A 517 -1.64 -15.84 -29.04
C PHE A 517 -1.58 -17.29 -29.52
N LEU A 518 -0.60 -18.04 -29.02
CA LEU A 518 -0.56 -19.49 -29.24
C LEU A 518 -1.70 -20.15 -28.47
N GLN A 519 -2.33 -21.17 -29.09
CA GLN A 519 -3.48 -21.91 -28.54
C GLN A 519 -3.34 -22.33 -27.05
N PRO A 520 -2.17 -22.74 -26.52
CA PRO A 520 -2.02 -23.07 -25.10
C PRO A 520 -2.31 -21.93 -24.11
N LEU A 521 -2.30 -20.67 -24.58
CA LEU A 521 -2.62 -19.49 -23.78
C LEU A 521 -4.09 -19.05 -23.93
N HIS A 522 -4.87 -19.71 -24.79
CA HIS A 522 -6.27 -19.39 -24.97
C HIS A 522 -7.08 -19.83 -23.75
N ILE A 523 -7.90 -18.91 -23.24
CA ILE A 523 -8.86 -19.20 -22.19
C ILE A 523 -10.18 -19.57 -22.87
N ASP A 524 -10.63 -20.79 -22.63
CA ASP A 524 -11.99 -21.20 -22.95
C ASP A 524 -12.97 -20.40 -22.06
N LEU A 525 -13.97 -19.75 -22.65
CA LEU A 525 -14.96 -18.93 -21.94
C LEU A 525 -16.33 -19.61 -21.84
N GLU A 526 -16.50 -20.79 -22.43
CA GLU A 526 -17.79 -21.48 -22.44
C GLU A 526 -18.23 -21.84 -21.01
N GLY A 527 -19.42 -21.40 -20.63
CA GLY A 527 -19.98 -21.63 -19.29
C GLY A 527 -19.27 -20.92 -18.14
N LYS A 528 -18.43 -19.90 -18.41
CA LYS A 528 -17.70 -19.14 -17.39
C LYS A 528 -18.16 -17.69 -17.31
N THR A 529 -18.09 -17.14 -16.11
CA THR A 529 -18.41 -15.72 -15.84
C THR A 529 -17.12 -14.95 -15.56
N VAL A 530 -16.89 -13.85 -16.28
CA VAL A 530 -15.75 -12.96 -16.07
C VAL A 530 -16.25 -11.55 -15.78
N THR A 531 -15.86 -11.00 -14.64
CA THR A 531 -16.23 -9.66 -14.17
C THR A 531 -14.98 -8.78 -14.15
N PHE A 532 -15.07 -7.59 -14.73
CA PHE A 532 -13.97 -6.62 -14.78
C PHE A 532 -14.28 -5.44 -13.86
N LEU A 533 -13.32 -5.03 -13.03
CA LEU A 533 -13.50 -3.93 -12.06
C LEU A 533 -12.27 -3.03 -12.00
N VAL A 534 -12.48 -1.78 -11.59
CA VAL A 534 -11.39 -0.82 -11.34
C VAL A 534 -11.14 -0.77 -9.83
N PRO A 535 -9.87 -0.81 -9.36
CA PRO A 535 -9.55 -0.67 -7.94
C PRO A 535 -10.18 0.58 -7.33
N LYS A 536 -10.65 0.49 -6.08
CA LYS A 536 -11.41 1.56 -5.41
C LYS A 536 -10.68 2.89 -5.35
N PHE A 537 -9.35 2.86 -5.18
CA PHE A 537 -8.55 4.07 -5.13
C PHE A 537 -8.50 4.79 -6.48
N HIS A 538 -8.43 4.03 -7.57
CA HIS A 538 -8.35 4.54 -8.93
C HIS A 538 -9.71 4.90 -9.52
N LEU A 539 -10.80 4.24 -9.10
CA LEU A 539 -12.15 4.38 -9.65
C LEU A 539 -12.63 5.83 -9.79
N LEU A 540 -12.39 6.69 -8.79
CA LEU A 540 -12.80 8.10 -8.82
C LEU A 540 -12.08 8.95 -9.89
N ALA A 541 -10.96 8.48 -10.44
CA ALA A 541 -10.27 9.14 -11.54
C ALA A 541 -10.92 8.85 -12.91
N HIS A 542 -11.86 7.91 -12.98
CA HIS A 542 -12.57 7.57 -14.20
C HIS A 542 -13.82 8.44 -14.40
N VAL A 543 -14.34 8.45 -15.63
CA VAL A 543 -15.62 9.10 -15.97
C VAL A 543 -16.78 8.48 -15.17
N GLU A 544 -17.85 9.25 -14.94
CA GLU A 544 -18.96 8.87 -14.06
C GLU A 544 -19.58 7.51 -14.40
N LYS A 545 -19.77 7.20 -15.69
CA LYS A 545 -20.27 5.88 -16.14
C LYS A 545 -19.39 4.72 -15.64
N CYS A 546 -18.07 4.91 -15.59
CA CYS A 546 -17.16 3.89 -15.10
C CYS A 546 -17.23 3.72 -13.58
N GLN A 547 -17.53 4.81 -12.84
CA GLN A 547 -17.59 4.80 -11.38
C GLN A 547 -18.73 3.94 -10.83
N THR A 548 -19.78 3.69 -11.62
CA THR A 548 -20.86 2.78 -11.26
C THR A 548 -20.67 1.39 -11.88
N ALA A 549 -20.31 1.32 -13.17
CA ALA A 549 -20.18 0.04 -13.89
C ALA A 549 -19.01 -0.84 -13.39
N PHE A 550 -17.87 -0.25 -13.01
CA PHE A 550 -16.67 -1.00 -12.60
C PHE A 550 -16.43 -0.99 -11.09
N SER A 551 -17.49 -0.80 -10.29
CA SER A 551 -17.38 -0.57 -8.84
C SER A 551 -17.48 -1.84 -8.00
N PHE A 552 -16.40 -2.15 -7.28
CA PHE A 552 -16.42 -3.23 -6.26
C PHE A 552 -17.51 -3.08 -5.19
N ASN A 553 -18.00 -1.87 -4.90
CA ASN A 553 -19.04 -1.67 -3.89
C ASN A 553 -20.43 -2.04 -4.39
N LEU A 554 -20.65 -2.00 -5.71
CA LEU A 554 -21.97 -2.15 -6.33
C LEU A 554 -22.14 -3.51 -7.01
N THR A 555 -21.04 -4.14 -7.44
CA THR A 555 -21.09 -5.44 -8.13
C THR A 555 -21.38 -6.59 -7.16
N GLN A 556 -22.27 -7.52 -7.56
CA GLN A 556 -22.60 -8.73 -6.80
C GLN A 556 -21.43 -9.73 -6.77
N GLY A 557 -21.32 -10.56 -5.73
CA GLY A 557 -20.32 -11.63 -5.62
C GLY A 557 -18.86 -11.20 -5.35
N VAL A 558 -18.56 -9.89 -5.25
CA VAL A 558 -17.20 -9.38 -5.03
C VAL A 558 -16.91 -8.83 -3.62
N ARG A 559 -17.89 -8.84 -2.71
CA ARG A 559 -17.72 -8.61 -1.25
C ARG A 559 -17.01 -7.31 -0.86
N ARG A 560 -16.24 -7.33 0.24
CA ARG A 560 -15.47 -6.20 0.76
C ARG A 560 -14.01 -6.30 0.32
N MET A 561 -13.76 -5.85 -0.90
CA MET A 561 -12.40 -5.78 -1.47
C MET A 561 -12.08 -4.37 -1.96
N ASP A 562 -10.80 -4.00 -2.01
CA ASP A 562 -10.31 -2.74 -2.57
C ASP A 562 -9.84 -2.87 -4.02
N GLY A 563 -9.46 -4.07 -4.46
CA GLY A 563 -8.95 -4.32 -5.80
C GLY A 563 -7.46 -4.04 -5.95
N GLU A 564 -6.76 -3.76 -4.84
CA GLU A 564 -5.34 -3.39 -4.78
C GLU A 564 -4.49 -4.55 -4.26
N ALA A 565 -3.26 -4.71 -4.77
CA ALA A 565 -2.35 -5.75 -4.32
C ALA A 565 -1.02 -5.18 -3.77
N PRO A 566 -0.87 -5.00 -2.44
CA PRO A 566 0.40 -4.55 -1.86
C PRO A 566 1.57 -5.54 -2.02
N GLU A 567 2.78 -4.98 -2.18
CA GLU A 567 4.06 -5.67 -2.39
C GLU A 567 4.59 -6.34 -1.11
N ASP A 568 4.49 -7.67 -1.00
CA ASP A 568 5.16 -8.48 0.04
C ASP A 568 5.30 -9.96 -0.42
N TRP A 569 6.10 -10.77 0.28
CA TRP A 569 6.49 -12.13 -0.17
C TRP A 569 5.45 -13.19 0.22
N ASN A 570 5.18 -14.14 -0.69
CA ASN A 570 4.14 -15.17 -0.49
C ASN A 570 4.31 -16.00 0.80
N HIS A 571 5.55 -16.34 1.20
CA HIS A 571 5.79 -17.15 2.40
C HIS A 571 5.29 -16.47 3.69
N LYS A 572 5.59 -15.17 3.85
CA LYS A 572 5.13 -14.37 4.99
C LYS A 572 3.60 -14.28 5.05
N LYS A 573 2.97 -14.22 3.86
CA LYS A 573 1.51 -14.24 3.73
C LYS A 573 0.94 -15.59 4.17
N VAL A 574 1.51 -16.73 3.76
CA VAL A 574 1.04 -18.06 4.16
C VAL A 574 1.06 -18.25 5.68
N ILE A 575 2.18 -17.90 6.35
CA ILE A 575 2.28 -18.02 7.81
C ILE A 575 1.34 -17.03 8.54
N GLY A 576 1.04 -15.89 7.91
CA GLY A 576 0.15 -14.86 8.45
C GLY A 576 -1.35 -15.08 8.19
N LEU A 577 -1.75 -16.06 7.36
CA LEU A 577 -3.16 -16.29 7.02
C LEU A 577 -4.01 -16.59 8.25
N GLY A 578 -3.49 -17.36 9.20
CA GLY A 578 -4.15 -17.69 10.48
C GLY A 578 -4.66 -16.44 11.22
N SER A 579 -3.75 -15.53 11.56
CA SER A 579 -4.08 -14.31 12.29
C SER A 579 -4.81 -13.29 11.43
N SER A 580 -4.48 -13.18 10.15
CA SER A 580 -5.11 -12.25 9.21
C SER A 580 -6.60 -12.55 9.00
N LEU A 581 -6.96 -13.80 8.69
CA LEU A 581 -8.36 -14.19 8.47
C LEU A 581 -9.18 -14.12 9.75
N LEU A 582 -8.60 -14.51 10.91
CA LEU A 582 -9.26 -14.38 12.21
C LEU A 582 -9.59 -12.92 12.54
N ARG A 583 -8.66 -12.01 12.28
CA ARG A 583 -8.89 -10.58 12.48
C ARG A 583 -9.97 -10.05 11.54
N LYS A 584 -9.94 -10.45 10.26
CA LYS A 584 -10.96 -10.04 9.28
C LYS A 584 -12.36 -10.49 9.74
N ILE A 585 -12.55 -11.76 10.08
CA ILE A 585 -13.88 -12.27 10.47
C ILE A 585 -14.40 -11.62 11.77
N LYS A 586 -13.53 -11.39 12.75
CA LYS A 586 -13.89 -10.70 14.00
C LYS A 586 -14.37 -9.25 13.78
N ASN A 587 -13.85 -8.58 12.75
CA ASN A 587 -14.27 -7.23 12.40
C ASN A 587 -15.51 -7.23 11.49
N THR A 588 -15.57 -8.16 10.54
CA THR A 588 -16.65 -8.20 9.53
C THR A 588 -17.99 -8.63 10.12
N VAL A 589 -18.04 -9.54 11.10
CA VAL A 589 -19.31 -10.01 11.67
C VAL A 589 -20.10 -8.89 12.38
N PRO A 590 -19.50 -8.06 13.25
CA PRO A 590 -20.17 -6.88 13.79
C PRO A 590 -20.59 -5.89 12.70
N GLU A 591 -19.68 -5.58 11.75
CA GLU A 591 -19.98 -4.66 10.65
C GLU A 591 -21.14 -5.17 9.77
N ARG A 592 -21.24 -6.48 9.50
CA ARG A 592 -22.39 -7.05 8.79
C ARG A 592 -23.68 -6.75 9.55
N SER A 593 -23.69 -7.00 10.86
CA SER A 593 -24.89 -6.84 11.69
C SER A 593 -25.37 -5.38 11.71
N GLU A 594 -24.44 -4.43 11.86
CA GLU A 594 -24.71 -3.00 11.81
C GLU A 594 -25.27 -2.57 10.44
N GLN A 595 -24.61 -2.98 9.36
CA GLN A 595 -24.99 -2.55 8.00
C GLN A 595 -26.32 -3.15 7.55
N VAL A 596 -26.60 -4.41 7.91
CA VAL A 596 -27.91 -5.05 7.65
C VAL A 596 -28.99 -4.37 8.48
N TRP A 597 -28.72 -4.06 9.75
CA TRP A 597 -29.68 -3.34 10.59
C TRP A 597 -30.01 -1.96 10.03
N SER A 598 -29.00 -1.15 9.69
CA SER A 598 -29.19 0.17 9.10
C SER A 598 -29.95 0.11 7.77
N PHE A 599 -29.69 -0.90 6.93
CA PHE A 599 -30.44 -1.08 5.69
C PHE A 599 -31.92 -1.44 5.94
N LEU A 600 -32.19 -2.34 6.87
CA LEU A 600 -33.55 -2.74 7.22
C LEU A 600 -34.33 -1.60 7.85
N GLU A 601 -33.70 -0.81 8.72
CA GLU A 601 -34.29 0.39 9.31
C GLU A 601 -34.56 1.46 8.25
N PHE A 602 -33.59 1.73 7.38
CA PHE A 602 -33.79 2.68 6.29
C PHE A 602 -34.93 2.24 5.37
N SER A 603 -34.98 0.95 5.01
CA SER A 603 -36.08 0.39 4.21
C SER A 603 -37.44 0.53 4.89
N LYS A 604 -37.53 0.37 6.23
CA LYS A 604 -38.78 0.55 7.00
C LYS A 604 -39.26 2.00 7.03
N SER A 605 -38.36 2.96 6.91
CA SER A 605 -38.71 4.39 6.88
C SER A 605 -39.23 4.88 5.53
N LEU A 606 -39.22 4.03 4.50
CA LEU A 606 -39.61 4.36 3.12
C LEU A 606 -40.96 3.70 2.76
N PRO A 607 -41.75 4.27 1.83
CA PRO A 607 -43.00 3.65 1.38
C PRO A 607 -42.76 2.27 0.75
N ALA A 608 -43.57 1.28 1.14
CA ALA A 608 -43.39 -0.12 0.71
C ALA A 608 -43.41 -0.28 -0.83
N ASP A 609 -44.31 0.43 -1.52
CA ASP A 609 -44.41 0.39 -2.98
C ASP A 609 -43.14 0.91 -3.67
N SER A 610 -42.49 1.93 -3.09
CA SER A 610 -41.22 2.47 -3.59
C SER A 610 -40.10 1.46 -3.41
N VAL A 611 -39.99 0.84 -2.23
CA VAL A 611 -38.98 -0.19 -1.94
C VAL A 611 -39.12 -1.38 -2.88
N LEU A 612 -40.34 -1.85 -3.15
CA LEU A 612 -40.61 -2.95 -4.07
C LEU A 612 -40.15 -2.60 -5.50
N LYS A 613 -40.57 -1.43 -6.00
CA LYS A 613 -40.16 -0.94 -7.33
C LYS A 613 -38.64 -0.81 -7.46
N TRP A 614 -37.97 -0.26 -6.45
CA TRP A 614 -36.52 -0.08 -6.46
C TRP A 614 -35.78 -1.41 -6.39
N SER A 615 -36.30 -2.38 -5.65
CA SER A 615 -35.75 -3.75 -5.57
C SER A 615 -35.77 -4.42 -6.95
N GLU A 616 -36.92 -4.39 -7.63
CA GLU A 616 -37.06 -4.94 -8.99
C GLU A 616 -36.11 -4.26 -9.98
N MET A 617 -35.95 -2.94 -9.90
CA MET A 617 -35.01 -2.21 -10.76
C MET A 617 -33.57 -2.66 -10.55
N VAL A 618 -33.14 -2.84 -9.31
CA VAL A 618 -31.78 -3.30 -8.98
C VAL A 618 -31.57 -4.74 -9.42
N GLU A 619 -32.53 -5.63 -9.18
CA GLU A 619 -32.43 -7.04 -9.59
C GLU A 619 -32.39 -7.23 -11.10
N ARG A 620 -33.13 -6.41 -11.87
CA ARG A 620 -33.05 -6.43 -13.34
C ARG A 620 -31.66 -5.99 -13.80
N TRP A 621 -31.12 -4.92 -13.21
CA TRP A 621 -29.78 -4.44 -13.55
C TRP A 621 -28.66 -5.40 -13.12
N GLU A 622 -28.80 -6.08 -11.98
CA GLU A 622 -27.87 -7.12 -11.52
C GLU A 622 -27.87 -8.35 -12.45
N LYS A 623 -28.98 -8.61 -13.16
CA LYS A 623 -29.11 -9.69 -14.15
C LYS A 623 -28.63 -9.26 -15.55
N ASP A 624 -28.87 -8.01 -15.92
CA ASP A 624 -28.54 -7.43 -17.22
C ASP A 624 -28.02 -6.00 -17.07
N GLU A 625 -26.70 -5.81 -17.25
CA GLU A 625 -26.05 -4.50 -17.09
C GLU A 625 -26.44 -3.48 -18.19
N ASP A 626 -27.12 -3.91 -19.26
CA ASP A 626 -27.65 -3.04 -20.31
C ASP A 626 -28.97 -2.34 -19.92
N GLU A 627 -29.61 -2.77 -18.82
CA GLU A 627 -30.79 -2.11 -18.25
C GLU A 627 -30.44 -0.75 -17.60
N ILE A 628 -31.48 0.03 -17.23
CA ILE A 628 -31.31 1.33 -16.59
C ILE A 628 -30.52 1.17 -15.28
N ASN A 629 -29.34 1.78 -15.22
CA ASN A 629 -28.47 1.70 -14.06
C ASN A 629 -29.11 2.40 -12.84
N PRO A 630 -29.44 1.65 -11.76
CA PRO A 630 -30.17 2.20 -10.62
C PRO A 630 -29.33 3.05 -9.68
N PHE A 631 -28.01 3.10 -9.92
CA PHE A 631 -27.05 3.87 -9.12
C PHE A 631 -26.71 5.23 -9.73
N VAL A 632 -27.29 5.56 -10.89
CA VAL A 632 -27.07 6.80 -11.65
C VAL A 632 -28.38 7.60 -11.69
N ALA A 633 -28.29 8.91 -11.47
CA ALA A 633 -29.44 9.78 -11.62
C ALA A 633 -29.89 9.85 -13.09
N THR A 634 -31.17 9.61 -13.33
CA THR A 634 -31.87 9.71 -14.62
C THR A 634 -32.33 11.13 -14.93
N VAL A 635 -32.52 11.99 -13.92
CA VAL A 635 -32.86 13.40 -14.13
C VAL A 635 -31.67 14.15 -14.69
N THR A 636 -31.76 14.55 -15.97
CA THR A 636 -30.74 15.34 -16.66
C THR A 636 -30.51 16.66 -15.93
N ARG A 637 -29.33 16.81 -15.31
CA ARG A 637 -28.98 18.02 -14.57
C ARG A 637 -28.66 19.15 -15.56
N VAL A 638 -29.32 20.29 -15.40
CA VAL A 638 -29.01 21.51 -16.17
C VAL A 638 -27.64 22.04 -15.73
N THR A 639 -26.60 21.74 -16.51
CA THR A 639 -25.25 22.27 -16.31
C THR A 639 -25.10 23.64 -16.95
N GLN A 640 -24.11 24.44 -16.53
CA GLN A 640 -23.83 25.72 -17.18
C GLN A 640 -23.56 25.55 -18.68
N HIS A 641 -22.89 24.47 -19.09
CA HIS A 641 -22.65 24.13 -20.49
C HIS A 641 -23.93 23.71 -21.24
N GLY A 642 -24.87 23.04 -20.56
CA GLY A 642 -26.20 22.74 -21.13
C GLY A 642 -27.00 24.00 -21.43
N VAL A 643 -26.95 24.99 -20.52
CA VAL A 643 -27.55 26.32 -20.76
C VAL A 643 -26.83 27.06 -21.88
N GLN A 644 -25.49 27.01 -21.94
CA GLN A 644 -24.73 27.60 -23.06
C GLN A 644 -25.11 26.99 -24.40
N LEU A 645 -25.30 25.66 -24.47
CA LEU A 645 -25.74 24.99 -25.70
C LEU A 645 -27.15 25.44 -26.11
N ALA A 646 -28.08 25.52 -25.16
CA ALA A 646 -29.44 26.00 -25.42
C ALA A 646 -29.44 27.46 -25.91
N LEU A 647 -28.65 28.33 -25.29
CA LEU A 647 -28.48 29.73 -25.71
C LEU A 647 -27.80 29.84 -27.08
N ALA A 648 -26.84 28.98 -27.40
CA ALA A 648 -26.20 28.94 -28.71
C ALA A 648 -27.16 28.44 -29.82
N GLN A 649 -28.05 27.50 -29.49
CA GLN A 649 -29.13 27.06 -30.39
C GLN A 649 -30.18 28.15 -30.60
N GLU A 650 -30.52 28.90 -29.55
CA GLU A 650 -31.39 30.08 -29.62
C GLU A 650 -30.77 31.20 -30.49
N ASP A 651 -29.48 31.47 -30.32
CA ASP A 651 -28.72 32.39 -31.17
C ASP A 651 -28.67 31.92 -32.64
N ALA A 652 -28.49 30.61 -32.89
CA ALA A 652 -28.51 30.05 -34.26
C ALA A 652 -29.88 30.23 -34.94
N ALA A 653 -30.98 30.00 -34.22
CA ALA A 653 -32.33 30.24 -34.72
C ALA A 653 -32.60 31.74 -34.98
N ASN A 654 -32.04 32.63 -34.16
CA ASN A 654 -32.12 34.08 -34.35
C ASN A 654 -31.31 34.59 -35.55
N ILE A 655 -30.23 33.90 -35.93
CA ILE A 655 -29.43 34.19 -37.14
C ILE A 655 -30.17 33.79 -38.43
N GLU A 656 -30.94 32.70 -38.40
CA GLU A 656 -31.73 32.22 -39.54
C GLU A 656 -32.97 33.11 -39.82
N TRP A 657 -33.39 33.94 -38.86
CA TRP A 657 -34.50 34.87 -39.01
C TRP A 657 -34.05 36.20 -39.64
N GLU A 658 -34.54 36.51 -40.86
CA GLU A 658 -34.25 37.76 -41.61
C GLU A 658 -34.86 38.99 -40.92
N GLY A 659 -34.24 39.45 -39.83
CA GLY A 659 -34.66 40.63 -39.06
C GLY A 659 -33.81 40.95 -37.83
N GLY A 660 -32.85 40.10 -37.46
CA GLY A 660 -31.98 40.31 -36.30
C GLY A 660 -30.93 41.41 -36.53
N VAL A 661 -30.84 42.38 -35.61
CA VAL A 661 -29.76 43.37 -35.58
C VAL A 661 -28.52 42.76 -34.93
N THR A 662 -27.49 42.45 -35.72
CA THR A 662 -26.19 41.98 -35.25
C THR A 662 -25.36 43.16 -34.73
N ILE A 663 -25.10 43.19 -33.41
CA ILE A 663 -24.31 44.24 -32.75
C ILE A 663 -22.78 43.99 -32.90
N HIS A 664 -22.35 42.73 -33.00
CA HIS A 664 -20.96 42.31 -33.23
C HIS A 664 -20.94 41.04 -34.10
N ASP A 665 -19.97 40.93 -35.01
CA ASP A 665 -19.90 39.85 -36.01
C ASP A 665 -19.61 38.47 -35.40
N ASP A 666 -18.71 38.40 -34.41
CA ASP A 666 -18.22 37.12 -33.84
C ASP A 666 -18.74 36.75 -32.44
N ILE A 667 -19.40 37.65 -31.71
CA ILE A 667 -19.72 37.48 -30.29
C ILE A 667 -21.19 37.78 -30.07
N SER A 668 -21.98 36.76 -29.78
CA SER A 668 -23.40 36.93 -29.46
C SER A 668 -23.61 37.47 -28.03
N PRO A 669 -24.81 37.96 -27.68
CA PRO A 669 -25.12 38.39 -26.31
C PRO A 669 -24.92 37.27 -25.27
N ALA A 670 -25.23 36.01 -25.61
CA ALA A 670 -25.01 34.86 -24.72
C ALA A 670 -23.51 34.54 -24.54
N MET A 671 -22.74 34.65 -25.62
CA MET A 671 -21.28 34.47 -25.59
C MET A 671 -20.61 35.56 -24.74
N LEU A 672 -21.07 36.81 -24.84
CA LEU A 672 -20.57 37.92 -24.03
C LEU A 672 -20.72 37.65 -22.52
N ILE A 673 -21.91 37.24 -22.07
CA ILE A 673 -22.17 36.91 -20.67
C ILE A 673 -21.38 35.69 -20.22
N THR A 674 -21.29 34.67 -21.06
CA THR A 674 -20.51 33.45 -20.78
C THR A 674 -19.02 33.77 -20.57
N LEU A 675 -18.42 34.54 -21.47
CA LEU A 675 -17.02 35.00 -21.34
C LEU A 675 -16.84 35.89 -20.11
N GLY A 676 -17.82 36.73 -19.78
CA GLY A 676 -17.80 37.53 -18.57
C GLY A 676 -17.76 36.67 -17.30
N LEU A 677 -18.62 35.65 -17.19
CA LEU A 677 -18.63 34.72 -16.04
C LEU A 677 -17.32 33.92 -15.91
N GLU A 678 -16.70 33.55 -17.04
CA GLU A 678 -15.39 32.90 -17.05
C GLU A 678 -14.28 33.83 -16.51
N LEU A 679 -14.30 35.10 -16.93
CA LEU A 679 -13.36 36.11 -16.45
C LEU A 679 -13.56 36.44 -14.97
N GLU A 680 -14.81 36.49 -14.49
CA GLU A 680 -15.13 36.65 -13.07
C GLU A 680 -14.52 35.51 -12.25
N SER A 681 -14.71 34.27 -12.72
CA SER A 681 -14.16 33.08 -12.08
C SER A 681 -12.63 33.14 -12.03
N GLN A 682 -11.97 33.56 -13.11
CA GLN A 682 -10.51 33.73 -13.16
C GLN A 682 -10.02 34.85 -12.23
N GLN A 683 -10.76 35.94 -12.07
CA GLN A 683 -10.44 36.99 -11.10
C GLN A 683 -10.48 36.47 -9.65
N VAL A 684 -11.52 35.70 -9.29
CA VAL A 684 -11.67 35.11 -7.96
C VAL A 684 -10.53 34.14 -7.65
N TRP A 685 -10.21 33.23 -8.56
CA TRP A 685 -9.09 32.28 -8.40
C TRP A 685 -7.74 32.98 -8.28
N LEU A 686 -7.50 33.99 -9.10
CA LEU A 686 -6.25 34.73 -9.06
C LEU A 686 -6.09 35.53 -7.75
N LYS A 687 -7.18 36.07 -7.21
CA LYS A 687 -7.19 36.73 -5.90
C LYS A 687 -6.90 35.74 -4.78
N TYR A 688 -7.50 34.55 -4.82
CA TYR A 688 -7.24 33.47 -3.87
C TYR A 688 -5.78 32.99 -3.92
N ASP A 689 -5.26 32.66 -5.10
CA ASP A 689 -3.86 32.23 -5.30
C ASP A 689 -2.87 33.30 -4.82
N SER A 690 -3.18 34.58 -5.05
CA SER A 690 -2.35 35.70 -4.58
C SER A 690 -2.32 35.82 -3.06
N GLY A 691 -3.41 35.46 -2.37
CA GLY A 691 -3.48 35.45 -0.90
C GLY A 691 -2.74 34.29 -0.25
N LYS A 692 -2.43 33.22 -1.00
CA LYS A 692 -1.64 32.07 -0.53
C LYS A 692 -0.13 32.28 -0.59
N LEU A 693 0.34 33.31 -1.31
CA LEU A 693 1.76 33.65 -1.37
C LEU A 693 2.13 34.49 -0.15
N ASP A 694 2.96 33.94 0.72
CA ASP A 694 3.54 34.65 1.86
C ASP A 694 4.91 35.26 1.52
N GLY A 695 5.58 35.84 2.51
CA GLY A 695 6.92 36.44 2.35
C GLY A 695 8.03 35.47 1.92
N SER A 696 7.76 34.16 1.80
CA SER A 696 8.72 33.14 1.35
C SER A 696 8.57 32.74 -0.13
N ALA A 697 7.68 33.40 -0.87
CA ALA A 697 7.44 33.12 -2.29
C ALA A 697 8.69 33.29 -3.17
N THR A 698 8.96 32.31 -4.02
CA THR A 698 10.09 32.34 -4.95
C THR A 698 9.88 33.35 -6.08
N MET A 699 10.96 33.93 -6.63
CA MET A 699 10.86 34.86 -7.77
C MET A 699 10.14 34.24 -8.99
N LEU A 700 10.28 32.94 -9.21
CA LEU A 700 9.57 32.23 -10.27
C LEU A 700 8.05 32.14 -10.03
N GLN A 701 7.62 31.97 -8.77
CA GLN A 701 6.20 31.99 -8.41
C GLN A 701 5.60 33.39 -8.57
N LEU A 702 6.34 34.44 -8.18
CA LEU A 702 5.94 35.83 -8.35
C LEU A 702 5.83 36.21 -9.83
N ALA A 703 6.81 35.81 -10.66
CA ALA A 703 6.77 36.04 -12.10
C ALA A 703 5.56 35.38 -12.78
N LYS A 704 5.30 34.09 -12.47
CA LYS A 704 4.12 33.37 -12.98
C LYS A 704 2.81 34.00 -12.56
N MET A 705 2.71 34.51 -11.33
CA MET A 705 1.52 35.23 -10.88
C MET A 705 1.35 36.57 -11.61
N GLN A 706 2.44 37.30 -11.84
CA GLN A 706 2.38 38.55 -12.59
C GLN A 706 2.00 38.32 -14.05
N GLU A 707 2.48 37.26 -14.69
CA GLU A 707 2.10 36.87 -16.05
C GLU A 707 0.60 36.54 -16.14
N ARG A 708 0.07 35.77 -15.18
CA ARG A 708 -1.37 35.48 -15.09
C ARG A 708 -2.21 36.74 -14.89
N LYS A 709 -1.76 37.67 -14.04
CA LYS A 709 -2.41 38.99 -13.86
C LYS A 709 -2.45 39.78 -15.17
N ASN A 710 -1.32 39.86 -15.86
CA ASN A 710 -1.21 40.60 -17.12
C ASN A 710 -2.10 39.99 -18.22
N SER A 711 -2.13 38.66 -18.33
CA SER A 711 -2.98 37.95 -19.28
C SER A 711 -4.47 38.21 -19.02
N LEU A 712 -4.89 38.12 -17.74
CA LEU A 712 -6.27 38.38 -17.34
C LEU A 712 -6.68 39.83 -17.60
N CYS A 713 -5.84 40.81 -17.26
CA CYS A 713 -6.11 42.23 -17.57
C CYS A 713 -6.30 42.48 -19.07
N ARG A 714 -5.48 41.86 -19.94
CA ARG A 714 -5.64 41.99 -21.40
C ARG A 714 -6.96 41.42 -21.88
N ARG A 715 -7.37 40.24 -21.36
CA ARG A 715 -8.66 39.61 -21.72
C ARG A 715 -9.86 40.43 -21.24
N ILE A 716 -9.79 41.00 -20.02
CA ILE A 716 -10.83 41.88 -19.50
C ILE A 716 -10.95 43.14 -20.37
N ASN A 717 -9.84 43.78 -20.73
CA ASN A 717 -9.87 44.97 -21.59
C ASN A 717 -10.46 44.67 -22.98
N ALA A 718 -10.10 43.53 -23.57
CA ALA A 718 -10.67 43.08 -24.84
C ALA A 718 -12.19 42.83 -24.72
N TRP A 719 -12.61 42.16 -23.64
CA TRP A 719 -14.02 41.91 -23.36
C TRP A 719 -14.80 43.22 -23.13
N MET A 720 -14.24 44.18 -22.38
CA MET A 720 -14.85 45.50 -22.14
C MET A 720 -15.05 46.31 -23.44
N THR A 721 -14.17 46.12 -24.44
CA THR A 721 -14.31 46.77 -25.75
C THR A 721 -15.58 46.29 -26.46
N VAL A 722 -15.86 44.98 -26.38
CA VAL A 722 -17.07 44.37 -26.95
C VAL A 722 -18.29 44.71 -26.08
N GLN A 723 -18.12 44.71 -24.76
CA GLN A 723 -19.17 45.07 -23.81
C GLN A 723 -19.76 46.45 -24.07
N HIS A 724 -18.94 47.44 -24.44
CA HIS A 724 -19.41 48.80 -24.72
C HIS A 724 -20.35 48.87 -25.94
N LEU A 725 -20.24 47.93 -26.89
CA LEU A 725 -21.18 47.84 -28.02
C LEU A 725 -22.57 47.38 -27.58
N TYR A 726 -22.62 46.49 -26.58
CA TYR A 726 -23.85 45.96 -26.00
C TYR A 726 -24.41 46.81 -24.84
N MET A 727 -23.56 47.55 -24.14
CA MET A 727 -23.87 48.37 -22.96
C MET A 727 -23.11 49.72 -22.99
N PRO A 728 -23.55 50.68 -23.84
CA PRO A 728 -22.79 51.90 -24.15
C PRO A 728 -22.68 52.92 -23.00
N GLU A 729 -23.51 52.82 -21.97
CA GLU A 729 -23.48 53.76 -20.82
C GLU A 729 -22.43 53.41 -19.76
N ILE A 730 -21.64 52.35 -19.96
CA ILE A 730 -20.55 51.95 -19.05
C ILE A 730 -19.25 52.65 -19.49
N ALA A 731 -18.72 53.53 -18.64
CA ALA A 731 -17.47 54.25 -18.91
C ALA A 731 -16.25 53.30 -18.86
N PRO A 732 -15.30 53.38 -19.81
CA PRO A 732 -14.18 52.43 -19.96
C PRO A 732 -13.05 52.56 -18.92
N TYR A 733 -13.29 53.24 -17.79
CA TYR A 733 -12.27 53.53 -16.78
C TYR A 733 -12.68 53.03 -15.41
N ASN A 734 -12.44 51.73 -15.17
CA ASN A 734 -11.95 51.14 -13.91
C ASN A 734 -11.89 49.62 -14.08
N LEU A 735 -11.05 48.94 -13.29
CA LEU A 735 -10.82 47.49 -13.32
C LEU A 735 -11.98 46.53 -12.89
N PRO A 736 -13.18 46.95 -12.42
CA PRO A 736 -14.24 45.99 -12.11
C PRO A 736 -14.86 45.41 -13.38
N LEU A 737 -14.99 44.08 -13.40
CA LEU A 737 -15.78 43.38 -14.41
C LEU A 737 -17.27 43.69 -14.17
N HIS A 738 -17.92 44.33 -15.14
CA HIS A 738 -19.30 44.80 -15.00
C HIS A 738 -20.32 43.86 -15.67
N LEU A 739 -20.58 42.70 -15.08
CA LEU A 739 -21.72 41.86 -15.47
C LEU A 739 -23.06 42.55 -15.14
N PRO A 740 -24.18 42.26 -15.84
CA PRO A 740 -25.49 42.83 -15.54
C PRO A 740 -25.88 42.79 -14.04
N SER A 741 -25.59 41.69 -13.33
CA SER A 741 -25.81 41.54 -11.88
C SER A 741 -24.95 42.44 -10.98
N SER A 742 -23.92 43.07 -11.53
CA SER A 742 -22.99 43.97 -10.83
C SER A 742 -23.19 45.45 -11.16
N LEU A 743 -24.14 45.76 -12.06
CA LEU A 743 -24.46 47.13 -12.44
C LEU A 743 -25.23 47.86 -11.32
N PRO A 744 -24.95 49.15 -11.07
CA PRO A 744 -25.80 49.97 -10.20
C PRO A 744 -27.21 50.11 -10.78
N ALA A 745 -28.23 50.16 -9.92
CA ALA A 745 -29.66 50.16 -10.32
C ALA A 745 -30.11 51.32 -11.23
N ARG A 746 -29.24 52.30 -11.52
CA ARG A 746 -29.50 53.47 -12.36
C ARG A 746 -28.96 53.34 -13.79
N VAL A 747 -28.25 52.26 -14.13
CA VAL A 747 -27.68 52.04 -15.47
C VAL A 747 -28.65 51.14 -16.28
N PRO A 748 -29.19 51.60 -17.42
CA PRO A 748 -30.00 50.79 -18.31
C PRO A 748 -29.20 49.61 -18.88
N CYS A 749 -29.73 48.39 -18.77
CA CYS A 749 -29.14 47.17 -19.34
C CYS A 749 -30.18 46.48 -20.24
N PRO A 750 -29.81 45.98 -21.43
CA PRO A 750 -30.70 45.22 -22.29
C PRO A 750 -31.37 44.04 -21.54
N PRO A 751 -32.71 43.87 -21.61
CA PRO A 751 -33.42 42.77 -20.93
C PRO A 751 -32.90 41.39 -21.29
N THR A 752 -32.47 41.19 -22.54
CA THR A 752 -31.92 39.92 -23.04
C THR A 752 -30.63 39.51 -22.33
N LEU A 753 -29.74 40.44 -21.99
CA LEU A 753 -28.52 40.15 -21.25
C LEU A 753 -28.80 39.80 -19.78
N LEU A 754 -29.82 40.42 -19.19
CA LEU A 754 -30.28 40.11 -17.84
C LEU A 754 -30.87 38.69 -17.76
N GLU A 755 -31.68 38.30 -18.74
CA GLU A 755 -32.24 36.94 -18.84
C GLU A 755 -31.17 35.87 -19.07
N TYR A 756 -30.20 36.12 -19.94
CA TYR A 756 -29.11 35.18 -20.21
C TYR A 756 -28.22 34.99 -18.98
N GLU A 757 -27.86 36.07 -18.27
CA GLU A 757 -27.13 35.95 -17.01
C GLU A 757 -27.96 35.23 -15.94
N LEU A 758 -29.26 35.50 -15.85
CA LEU A 758 -30.17 34.83 -14.90
C LEU A 758 -30.21 33.32 -15.12
N LYS A 759 -30.38 32.86 -16.38
CA LYS A 759 -30.34 31.44 -16.75
C LYS A 759 -29.00 30.79 -16.37
N LEU A 760 -27.88 31.45 -16.67
CA LEU A 760 -26.53 30.95 -16.37
C LEU A 760 -26.22 30.92 -14.87
N ARG A 761 -26.64 31.92 -14.10
CA ARG A 761 -26.46 31.97 -12.62
C ARG A 761 -27.30 30.91 -11.91
N LYS A 762 -28.52 30.65 -12.39
CA LYS A 762 -29.37 29.57 -11.90
C LYS A 762 -28.68 28.21 -12.07
N ALA A 763 -28.13 27.92 -13.25
CA ALA A 763 -27.35 26.70 -13.48
C ALA A 763 -26.07 26.64 -12.63
N GLN A 764 -25.36 27.76 -12.48
CA GLN A 764 -24.16 27.86 -11.66
C GLN A 764 -24.43 27.53 -10.17
N CYS A 765 -25.59 27.94 -9.63
CA CYS A 765 -26.01 27.58 -8.27
C CYS A 765 -26.21 26.06 -8.11
N TYR A 766 -26.90 25.39 -9.03
CA TYR A 766 -27.10 23.95 -8.95
C TYR A 766 -25.78 23.17 -9.08
N GLU A 767 -24.92 23.56 -10.03
CA GLU A 767 -23.60 22.93 -10.21
C GLU A 767 -22.68 23.14 -8.98
N ALA A 768 -22.76 24.32 -8.35
CA ALA A 768 -22.02 24.60 -7.12
C ALA A 768 -22.51 23.75 -5.93
N LEU A 769 -23.82 23.53 -5.80
CA LEU A 769 -24.39 22.64 -4.76
C LEU A 769 -24.01 21.19 -4.99
N ASP A 770 -23.99 20.71 -6.23
CA ASP A 770 -23.55 19.35 -6.53
C ASP A 770 -22.08 19.12 -6.20
N LYS A 771 -21.20 20.04 -6.64
CA LYS A 771 -19.78 20.01 -6.26
C LYS A 771 -19.61 20.06 -4.75
N LEU A 772 -20.42 20.85 -4.04
CA LEU A 772 -20.39 20.91 -2.58
C LEU A 772 -20.74 19.55 -1.95
N ARG A 773 -21.83 18.91 -2.39
CA ARG A 773 -22.26 17.57 -1.92
C ARG A 773 -21.18 16.52 -2.18
N ASP A 774 -20.59 16.50 -3.37
CA ASP A 774 -19.56 15.52 -3.73
C ASP A 774 -18.27 15.72 -2.93
N HIS A 775 -17.85 16.96 -2.73
CA HIS A 775 -16.70 17.24 -1.85
C HIS A 775 -16.99 16.85 -0.40
N LEU A 776 -18.21 17.04 0.10
CA LEU A 776 -18.61 16.61 1.45
C LEU A 776 -18.62 15.07 1.58
N ARG A 777 -19.12 14.34 0.56
CA ARG A 777 -19.04 12.86 0.51
C ARG A 777 -17.59 12.37 0.57
N LEU A 778 -16.73 12.97 -0.25
CA LEU A 778 -15.31 12.65 -0.29
C LEU A 778 -14.62 12.95 1.04
N TRP A 779 -14.94 14.08 1.66
CA TRP A 779 -14.43 14.48 2.96
C TRP A 779 -14.79 13.43 4.04
N THR A 780 -16.05 13.02 4.12
CA THR A 780 -16.52 12.00 5.06
C THR A 780 -15.82 10.66 4.85
N HIS A 781 -15.70 10.21 3.59
CA HIS A 781 -14.99 8.98 3.26
C HIS A 781 -13.52 9.04 3.70
N MET A 782 -12.83 10.15 3.43
CA MET A 782 -11.42 10.33 3.78
C MET A 782 -11.19 10.34 5.29
N TYR A 783 -12.09 10.94 6.07
CA TYR A 783 -12.02 10.89 7.53
C TYR A 783 -12.25 9.49 8.09
N LYS A 784 -13.26 8.76 7.60
CA LYS A 784 -13.51 7.36 7.98
C LYS A 784 -12.33 6.47 7.63
N TYR A 785 -11.80 6.60 6.41
CA TYR A 785 -10.63 5.86 5.96
C TYR A 785 -9.40 6.15 6.81
N LYS A 786 -9.15 7.42 7.14
CA LYS A 786 -8.05 7.82 8.01
C LYS A 786 -8.18 7.18 9.40
N ASN A 787 -9.33 7.33 10.04
CA ASN A 787 -9.56 6.84 11.40
C ASN A 787 -9.44 5.32 11.49
N LYS A 788 -9.87 4.60 10.45
CA LYS A 788 -9.84 3.14 10.41
C LYS A 788 -8.50 2.55 9.98
N ASN A 789 -7.81 3.18 9.02
CA ASN A 789 -6.71 2.51 8.29
C ASN A 789 -5.34 3.19 8.42
N ILE A 790 -5.23 4.45 8.87
CA ILE A 790 -3.96 5.19 8.85
C ILE A 790 -3.30 5.19 10.22
N VAL A 791 -2.19 4.46 10.33
CA VAL A 791 -1.31 4.42 11.51
C VAL A 791 0.08 4.98 11.20
N GLY A 792 0.66 5.70 12.17
CA GLY A 792 2.00 6.30 12.08
C GLY A 792 2.03 7.74 11.55
N GLN A 793 3.03 8.51 11.99
CA GLN A 793 3.08 9.97 11.82
C GLN A 793 3.15 10.41 10.35
N ARG A 794 4.00 9.77 9.53
CA ARG A 794 4.21 10.17 8.13
C ARG A 794 2.96 9.95 7.26
N ALA A 795 2.27 8.83 7.45
CA ALA A 795 1.05 8.51 6.72
C ALA A 795 -0.10 9.41 7.17
N ASN A 796 -0.19 9.69 8.47
CA ASN A 796 -1.16 10.61 9.04
C ASN A 796 -0.99 12.02 8.46
N THR A 797 0.23 12.58 8.46
CA THR A 797 0.48 13.92 7.87
C THR A 797 0.09 13.99 6.38
N ARG A 798 0.39 12.94 5.59
CA ARG A 798 -0.02 12.90 4.18
C ARG A 798 -1.54 12.86 4.01
N CYS A 799 -2.22 12.02 4.79
CA CYS A 799 -3.67 11.93 4.78
C CYS A 799 -4.31 13.26 5.20
N GLN A 800 -3.75 13.93 6.20
CA GLN A 800 -4.21 15.22 6.69
C GLN A 800 -4.09 16.32 5.63
N ASN A 801 -2.99 16.34 4.87
CA ASN A 801 -2.82 17.28 3.77
C ASN A 801 -3.85 17.05 2.64
N MET A 802 -4.20 15.80 2.34
CA MET A 802 -5.27 15.49 1.37
C MET A 802 -6.64 15.91 1.88
N ILE A 803 -6.96 15.63 3.15
CA ILE A 803 -8.19 16.07 3.80
C ILE A 803 -8.30 17.60 3.75
N HIS A 804 -7.23 18.31 4.07
CA HIS A 804 -7.19 19.77 3.99
C HIS A 804 -7.47 20.27 2.57
N SER A 805 -6.90 19.62 1.55
CA SER A 805 -7.19 19.96 0.16
C SER A 805 -8.66 19.75 -0.22
N VAL A 806 -9.31 18.70 0.29
CA VAL A 806 -10.76 18.49 0.08
C VAL A 806 -11.57 19.56 0.80
N GLN A 807 -11.19 19.94 2.02
CA GLN A 807 -11.84 21.03 2.75
C GLN A 807 -11.76 22.36 1.99
N GLU A 808 -10.61 22.66 1.37
CA GLU A 808 -10.48 23.86 0.53
C GLU A 808 -11.46 23.83 -0.66
N LYS A 809 -11.71 22.66 -1.24
CA LYS A 809 -12.70 22.49 -2.33
C LYS A 809 -14.15 22.63 -1.86
N VAL A 810 -14.48 22.15 -0.65
CA VAL A 810 -15.78 22.39 0.01
C VAL A 810 -16.01 23.90 0.14
N ASN A 811 -15.03 24.61 0.71
CA ASN A 811 -15.11 26.05 0.90
C ASN A 811 -15.24 26.81 -0.43
N ALA A 812 -14.52 26.38 -1.46
CA ALA A 812 -14.60 26.98 -2.80
C ALA A 812 -15.98 26.78 -3.44
N SER A 813 -16.57 25.58 -3.30
CA SER A 813 -17.90 25.27 -3.84
C SER A 813 -18.99 26.08 -3.11
N ALA A 814 -18.91 26.19 -1.78
CA ALA A 814 -19.81 27.03 -0.99
C ALA A 814 -19.70 28.52 -1.36
N THR A 815 -18.49 29.03 -1.58
CA THR A 815 -18.26 30.40 -2.03
C THR A 815 -18.89 30.64 -3.41
N MET A 816 -18.67 29.73 -4.35
CA MET A 816 -19.25 29.82 -5.70
C MET A 816 -20.79 29.85 -5.66
N TYR A 817 -21.41 29.02 -4.81
CA TYR A 817 -22.85 29.05 -4.59
C TYR A 817 -23.34 30.39 -4.05
N ARG A 818 -22.70 30.90 -2.99
CA ARG A 818 -23.05 32.18 -2.36
C ARG A 818 -22.94 33.35 -3.35
N THR A 819 -21.87 33.38 -4.14
CA THR A 819 -21.66 34.41 -5.17
C THR A 819 -22.71 34.34 -6.28
N ALA A 820 -22.95 33.15 -6.84
CA ALA A 820 -23.94 32.96 -7.91
C ALA A 820 -25.37 33.31 -7.41
N ARG A 821 -25.72 32.92 -6.18
CA ARG A 821 -27.01 33.23 -5.58
C ARG A 821 -27.18 34.72 -5.31
N ALA A 822 -26.14 35.42 -4.84
CA ALA A 822 -26.19 36.86 -4.64
C ALA A 822 -26.40 37.61 -5.96
N ALA A 823 -25.78 37.16 -7.05
CA ALA A 823 -26.03 37.69 -8.39
C ALA A 823 -27.47 37.39 -8.85
N LEU A 824 -27.97 36.17 -8.62
CA LEU A 824 -29.33 35.76 -8.96
C LEU A 824 -30.39 36.59 -8.23
N MET A 825 -30.19 36.89 -6.94
CA MET A 825 -31.07 37.79 -6.17
C MET A 825 -31.16 39.18 -6.80
N LYS A 826 -30.04 39.75 -7.25
CA LYS A 826 -30.00 41.08 -7.89
C LYS A 826 -30.64 41.08 -9.29
N LEU A 827 -30.53 39.98 -10.03
CA LEU A 827 -31.16 39.87 -11.36
C LEU A 827 -32.67 39.65 -11.24
N SER A 828 -33.12 38.90 -10.24
CA SER A 828 -34.55 38.60 -10.02
C SER A 828 -35.40 39.83 -9.68
N SER A 829 -34.80 40.93 -9.20
CA SER A 829 -35.54 42.18 -8.98
C SER A 829 -35.98 42.87 -10.28
N TYR A 830 -35.48 42.43 -11.44
CA TYR A 830 -35.77 43.00 -12.75
C TYR A 830 -36.67 42.11 -13.63
N SER A 831 -36.96 40.87 -13.20
CA SER A 831 -37.73 39.86 -13.96
C SER A 831 -38.98 39.47 -13.16
N ILE A 832 -40.17 39.67 -13.73
CA ILE A 832 -41.46 39.48 -13.04
C ILE A 832 -41.89 37.99 -12.99
N ASP A 833 -41.28 37.10 -13.78
CA ASP A 833 -41.87 35.78 -14.09
C ASP A 833 -41.16 34.52 -13.50
N ASP A 834 -40.11 34.63 -12.66
CA ASP A 834 -39.42 33.44 -12.11
C ASP A 834 -39.05 33.60 -10.62
N GLU A 835 -40.03 33.47 -9.72
CA GLU A 835 -39.78 33.43 -8.26
C GLU A 835 -39.76 32.01 -7.66
N GLY A 836 -40.01 30.97 -8.47
CA GLY A 836 -40.02 29.58 -8.01
C GLY A 836 -38.65 29.08 -7.55
N TRP A 837 -37.55 29.64 -8.07
CA TRP A 837 -36.20 29.23 -7.69
C TRP A 837 -35.84 29.58 -6.25
N ARG A 838 -36.47 30.60 -5.64
CA ARG A 838 -36.17 31.04 -4.25
C ARG A 838 -36.55 29.99 -3.20
N VAL A 839 -37.49 29.11 -3.53
CA VAL A 839 -37.89 27.97 -2.68
C VAL A 839 -36.86 26.83 -2.77
N ARG A 840 -36.11 26.75 -3.88
CA ARG A 840 -35.14 25.67 -4.15
C ARG A 840 -33.69 26.05 -3.83
N LEU A 841 -33.30 27.30 -4.06
CA LEU A 841 -31.93 27.78 -3.81
C LEU A 841 -31.94 28.71 -2.59
N LEU A 842 -31.87 28.11 -1.40
CA LEU A 842 -31.90 28.83 -0.12
C LEU A 842 -30.56 29.51 0.19
N THR A 843 -30.56 30.41 1.18
CA THR A 843 -29.32 30.98 1.71
C THR A 843 -28.48 29.85 2.30
N LEU A 844 -27.18 29.81 1.98
CA LEU A 844 -26.27 28.76 2.46
C LEU A 844 -25.47 29.28 3.66
N ASP A 845 -25.96 28.97 4.85
CA ASP A 845 -25.30 29.29 6.11
C ASP A 845 -24.19 28.27 6.41
N GLU A 846 -23.30 28.54 7.37
CA GLU A 846 -22.20 27.60 7.68
C GLU A 846 -22.72 26.28 8.25
N GLU A 847 -23.83 26.32 8.98
CA GLU A 847 -24.50 25.15 9.57
C GLU A 847 -25.10 24.21 8.51
N ASP A 848 -25.45 24.74 7.35
CA ASP A 848 -25.98 23.95 6.23
C ASP A 848 -24.91 23.09 5.56
N ILE A 849 -23.62 23.47 5.68
CA ILE A 849 -22.46 22.77 5.10
C ILE A 849 -22.09 21.59 6.00
N CYS A 850 -23.02 20.65 6.13
CA CYS A 850 -22.83 19.42 6.86
C CYS A 850 -22.85 18.22 5.90
N PRO A 851 -21.95 17.24 6.08
CA PRO A 851 -22.07 15.98 5.38
C PRO A 851 -23.39 15.28 5.75
N LEU A 852 -23.81 14.32 4.94
CA LEU A 852 -24.85 13.36 5.33
C LEU A 852 -24.35 12.65 6.60
N LYS A 853 -24.89 13.01 7.77
CA LYS A 853 -24.47 12.43 9.06
C LYS A 853 -24.84 10.94 9.06
N GLU A 854 -23.84 10.05 9.17
CA GLU A 854 -24.02 8.78 9.89
C GLU A 854 -23.99 9.13 11.38
N GLY A 855 -24.94 8.58 12.14
CA GLY A 855 -25.22 9.00 13.52
C GLY A 855 -23.98 9.00 14.43
N GLU A 856 -23.85 10.06 15.22
CA GLU A 856 -23.01 10.03 16.42
C GLU A 856 -23.80 9.30 17.53
N GLU A 857 -23.11 8.45 18.30
CA GLU A 857 -23.65 7.78 19.48
C GLU A 857 -24.08 8.83 20.52
N GLY A 858 -25.38 8.91 20.80
CA GLY A 858 -25.92 9.69 21.92
C GLY A 858 -27.01 10.72 21.61
N GLU A 859 -27.33 11.02 20.35
CA GLU A 859 -28.46 11.91 20.01
C GLU A 859 -29.73 11.10 19.70
N SER A 860 -30.83 11.35 20.44
CA SER A 860 -32.14 10.76 20.18
C SER A 860 -32.67 11.11 18.78
N GLU A 861 -33.17 10.11 18.05
CA GLU A 861 -33.52 10.15 16.62
C GLU A 861 -34.68 11.09 16.24
N GLY A 862 -35.46 11.59 17.20
CA GLY A 862 -36.70 12.33 16.96
C GLY A 862 -36.57 13.78 16.43
N THR A 863 -35.36 14.33 16.31
CA THR A 863 -35.14 15.75 15.95
C THR A 863 -34.16 15.99 14.79
N ARG A 864 -33.74 14.94 14.07
CA ARG A 864 -32.74 15.08 12.99
C ARG A 864 -33.38 15.56 11.68
N THR A 865 -33.11 16.81 11.29
CA THR A 865 -33.49 17.36 9.99
C THR A 865 -32.29 17.32 9.03
N LEU A 866 -32.40 16.53 7.94
CA LEU A 866 -31.45 16.59 6.81
C LEU A 866 -31.31 18.04 6.33
N SER A 867 -30.07 18.54 6.19
CA SER A 867 -29.81 19.89 5.66
C SER A 867 -30.47 20.05 4.30
N TRP A 868 -30.99 21.25 4.04
CA TRP A 868 -31.72 21.54 2.81
C TRP A 868 -30.86 21.33 1.56
N ILE A 869 -29.53 21.44 1.69
CA ILE A 869 -28.61 21.14 0.60
C ILE A 869 -28.75 19.70 0.13
N TRP A 870 -29.28 18.76 0.92
CA TRP A 870 -29.52 17.37 0.51
C TRP A 870 -30.93 17.13 -0.05
N LYS A 871 -31.82 18.14 0.02
CA LYS A 871 -33.24 18.05 -0.38
C LYS A 871 -33.52 18.63 -1.78
N VAL A 872 -32.57 19.33 -2.39
CA VAL A 872 -32.77 20.09 -3.64
C VAL A 872 -32.17 19.34 -4.83
N VAL A 873 -32.98 19.01 -5.84
CA VAL A 873 -32.51 18.45 -7.13
C VAL A 873 -32.74 19.47 -8.25
N GLY A 874 -31.87 19.43 -9.28
CA GLY A 874 -31.83 20.39 -10.38
C GLY A 874 -33.14 20.54 -11.16
N VAL A 875 -33.26 21.61 -11.93
CA VAL A 875 -34.48 21.96 -12.68
C VAL A 875 -34.67 21.00 -13.86
N GLY A 876 -35.62 20.07 -13.71
CA GLY A 876 -36.24 19.32 -14.79
C GLY A 876 -37.51 18.65 -14.28
N GLY A 877 -38.69 19.11 -14.73
CA GLY A 877 -39.99 18.50 -14.46
C GLY A 877 -40.76 19.07 -13.25
N ASP A 878 -42.05 19.32 -13.45
CA ASP A 878 -43.01 20.02 -12.57
C ASP A 878 -43.48 19.22 -11.32
N SER A 879 -42.62 18.43 -10.67
CA SER A 879 -42.98 17.90 -9.36
C SER A 879 -41.79 17.78 -8.40
N ASP A 880 -41.88 18.46 -7.25
CA ASP A 880 -40.86 18.47 -6.18
C ASP A 880 -40.61 17.06 -5.56
N ASN A 881 -41.38 16.04 -5.96
CA ASN A 881 -41.30 14.67 -5.46
C ASN A 881 -40.28 13.81 -6.23
N GLU A 882 -40.09 14.01 -7.54
CA GLU A 882 -39.30 13.09 -8.39
C GLU A 882 -37.80 13.13 -8.06
N GLY A 883 -37.21 14.31 -7.87
CA GLY A 883 -35.79 14.43 -7.55
C GLY A 883 -35.42 13.94 -6.14
N LEU A 884 -36.25 14.21 -5.14
CA LEU A 884 -36.05 13.68 -3.78
C LEU A 884 -36.22 12.16 -3.76
N GLN A 885 -37.20 11.64 -4.49
CA GLN A 885 -37.42 10.21 -4.65
C GLN A 885 -36.25 9.51 -5.36
N GLU A 886 -35.62 10.17 -6.34
CA GLU A 886 -34.43 9.67 -7.03
C GLU A 886 -33.18 9.66 -6.12
N ALA A 887 -32.97 10.70 -5.31
CA ALA A 887 -31.87 10.74 -4.35
C ALA A 887 -32.01 9.67 -3.26
N LEU A 888 -33.22 9.49 -2.72
CA LEU A 888 -33.53 8.43 -1.75
C LEU A 888 -33.39 7.05 -2.38
N TRP A 889 -33.81 6.88 -3.63
CA TRP A 889 -33.66 5.64 -4.39
C TRP A 889 -32.20 5.22 -4.55
N ILE A 890 -31.33 6.12 -5.01
CA ILE A 890 -29.90 5.83 -5.21
C ILE A 890 -29.24 5.47 -3.86
N GLU A 891 -29.56 6.20 -2.79
CA GLU A 891 -29.02 5.94 -1.46
C GLU A 891 -29.51 4.59 -0.91
N TRP A 892 -30.78 4.27 -1.12
CA TRP A 892 -31.36 2.97 -0.76
C TRP A 892 -30.66 1.82 -1.51
N CYS A 893 -30.45 1.97 -2.82
CA CYS A 893 -29.73 0.97 -3.62
C CYS A 893 -28.30 0.76 -3.11
N ARG A 894 -27.57 1.83 -2.77
CA ARG A 894 -26.21 1.75 -2.20
C ARG A 894 -26.20 1.09 -0.83
N SER A 895 -27.16 1.41 0.03
CA SER A 895 -27.32 0.79 1.35
C SER A 895 -27.60 -0.72 1.22
N ARG A 896 -28.50 -1.13 0.31
CA ARG A 896 -28.74 -2.55 -0.04
C ARG A 896 -27.45 -3.23 -0.47
N ALA A 897 -26.76 -2.65 -1.46
CA ALA A 897 -25.52 -3.21 -1.99
C ALA A 897 -24.48 -3.42 -0.88
N GLN A 898 -24.31 -2.43 0.00
CA GLN A 898 -23.39 -2.48 1.13
C GLN A 898 -23.74 -3.59 2.13
N ALA A 899 -25.00 -3.70 2.54
CA ALA A 899 -25.46 -4.75 3.45
C ALA A 899 -25.26 -6.17 2.85
N MET A 900 -25.52 -6.33 1.55
CA MET A 900 -25.24 -7.57 0.83
C MET A 900 -23.72 -7.84 0.74
N ARG A 901 -22.88 -6.85 0.40
CA ARG A 901 -21.40 -7.02 0.32
C ARG A 901 -20.82 -7.53 1.63
N PHE A 902 -21.32 -7.04 2.77
CA PHE A 902 -20.86 -7.48 4.10
C PHE A 902 -21.33 -8.90 4.42
N SER A 903 -22.56 -9.26 4.05
CA SER A 903 -23.08 -10.62 4.23
C SER A 903 -22.31 -11.63 3.39
N GLU A 904 -22.03 -11.31 2.13
CA GLU A 904 -21.15 -12.09 1.27
C GLU A 904 -19.71 -12.22 1.81
N GLU A 905 -19.16 -11.15 2.41
CA GLU A 905 -17.80 -11.17 2.98
C GLU A 905 -17.67 -12.17 4.14
N VAL A 906 -18.67 -12.25 5.02
CA VAL A 906 -18.69 -13.23 6.12
C VAL A 906 -18.67 -14.66 5.58
N LEU A 907 -19.56 -14.96 4.62
CA LEU A 907 -19.62 -16.28 3.96
C LEU A 907 -18.30 -16.62 3.26
N PHE A 908 -17.71 -15.65 2.56
CA PHE A 908 -16.47 -15.87 1.85
C PHE A 908 -15.28 -16.08 2.78
N LEU A 909 -15.16 -15.31 3.85
CA LEU A 909 -14.11 -15.49 4.87
C LEU A 909 -14.20 -16.88 5.51
N HIS A 910 -15.40 -17.35 5.80
CA HIS A 910 -15.61 -18.70 6.31
C HIS A 910 -15.10 -19.77 5.31
N GLU A 911 -15.41 -19.61 4.03
CA GLU A 911 -14.92 -20.50 2.98
C GLU A 911 -13.41 -20.34 2.69
N GLU A 912 -12.83 -19.14 2.84
CA GLU A 912 -11.37 -18.92 2.82
C GLU A 912 -10.69 -19.73 3.92
N MET A 913 -11.21 -19.67 5.15
CA MET A 913 -10.67 -20.42 6.29
C MET A 913 -10.73 -21.93 6.04
N ARG A 914 -11.87 -22.45 5.57
CA ARG A 914 -12.01 -23.87 5.19
C ARG A 914 -11.01 -24.27 4.09
N ARG A 915 -10.87 -23.46 3.03
CA ARG A 915 -9.92 -23.70 1.93
C ARG A 915 -8.48 -23.76 2.42
N VAL A 916 -8.08 -22.89 3.34
CA VAL A 916 -6.73 -22.91 3.92
C VAL A 916 -6.46 -24.22 4.64
N LEU A 917 -7.39 -24.70 5.48
CA LEU A 917 -7.22 -25.98 6.18
C LEU A 917 -7.12 -27.13 5.18
N ALA A 918 -8.06 -27.21 4.22
CA ALA A 918 -8.06 -28.24 3.19
C ALA A 918 -6.78 -28.24 2.33
N PHE A 919 -6.27 -27.06 1.97
CA PHE A 919 -5.01 -26.93 1.24
C PHE A 919 -3.81 -27.43 2.06
N LEU A 920 -3.77 -27.11 3.35
CA LEU A 920 -2.68 -27.57 4.23
C LEU A 920 -2.69 -29.09 4.40
N ASP A 921 -3.87 -29.70 4.53
CA ASP A 921 -4.04 -31.15 4.60
C ASP A 921 -3.61 -31.81 3.28
N TRP A 922 -4.07 -31.30 2.13
CA TRP A 922 -3.65 -31.76 0.81
C TRP A 922 -2.13 -31.67 0.62
N HIS A 923 -1.53 -30.53 0.96
CA HIS A 923 -0.11 -30.31 0.77
C HIS A 923 0.74 -31.16 1.73
N ALA A 924 0.25 -31.46 2.93
CA ALA A 924 0.88 -32.42 3.82
C ALA A 924 0.89 -33.83 3.21
N GLY A 925 -0.25 -34.28 2.68
CA GLY A 925 -0.36 -35.56 1.98
C GLY A 925 0.56 -35.64 0.77
N TRP A 926 0.64 -34.58 -0.04
CA TRP A 926 1.57 -34.50 -1.18
C TRP A 926 3.03 -34.70 -0.75
N TRP A 927 3.46 -34.09 0.36
CA TRP A 927 4.81 -34.30 0.92
C TRP A 927 5.03 -35.72 1.43
N ASP A 928 4.00 -36.37 1.97
CA ASP A 928 4.08 -37.76 2.41
C ASP A 928 4.27 -38.72 1.23
N GLU A 929 3.61 -38.46 0.10
CA GLU A 929 3.83 -39.18 -1.14
C GLU A 929 5.27 -39.02 -1.65
N GLN A 930 5.87 -37.83 -1.53
CA GLN A 930 7.24 -37.58 -2.01
C GLN A 930 8.33 -38.41 -1.32
N ARG A 931 8.05 -38.98 -0.13
CA ARG A 931 9.06 -39.70 0.68
C ARG A 931 9.71 -40.88 -0.06
N PHE A 932 8.95 -41.56 -0.92
CA PHE A 932 9.37 -42.81 -1.55
C PHE A 932 9.40 -42.75 -3.08
N LEU A 933 9.22 -41.57 -3.68
CA LEU A 933 9.20 -41.43 -5.14
C LEU A 933 10.59 -41.58 -5.77
N PHE A 934 11.64 -41.04 -5.13
CA PHE A 934 12.99 -41.13 -5.66
C PHE A 934 13.70 -42.40 -5.18
N THR A 935 13.70 -43.43 -6.02
CA THR A 935 14.43 -44.69 -5.77
C THR A 935 15.85 -44.67 -6.35
N GLY A 936 16.76 -45.46 -5.77
CA GLY A 936 18.14 -45.63 -6.29
C GLY A 936 19.16 -44.64 -5.73
N LEU A 937 18.79 -43.90 -4.68
CA LEU A 937 19.67 -43.03 -3.91
C LEU A 937 20.62 -43.84 -3.01
N SER A 938 21.74 -43.23 -2.60
CA SER A 938 22.54 -43.79 -1.51
C SER A 938 21.75 -43.74 -0.19
N ARG A 939 22.15 -44.58 0.78
CA ARG A 939 21.48 -44.64 2.10
C ARG A 939 21.37 -43.27 2.78
N ASP A 940 22.43 -42.46 2.71
CA ASP A 940 22.48 -41.15 3.36
C ASP A 940 21.57 -40.13 2.64
N GLU A 941 21.45 -40.23 1.31
CA GLU A 941 20.55 -39.39 0.50
C GLU A 941 19.09 -39.78 0.73
N GLU A 942 18.78 -41.08 0.75
CA GLU A 942 17.45 -41.60 1.04
C GLU A 942 16.95 -41.13 2.41
N GLU A 943 17.79 -41.23 3.45
CA GLU A 943 17.46 -40.70 4.78
C GLU A 943 17.18 -39.18 4.73
N GLY A 944 18.00 -38.42 4.00
CA GLY A 944 17.81 -36.97 3.84
C GLY A 944 16.51 -36.59 3.12
N VAL A 945 16.15 -37.30 2.06
CA VAL A 945 14.92 -37.11 1.27
C VAL A 945 13.69 -37.41 2.13
N ILE A 946 13.68 -38.57 2.81
CA ILE A 946 12.58 -38.98 3.71
C ILE A 946 12.43 -37.99 4.87
N ALA A 947 13.53 -37.64 5.53
CA ALA A 947 13.51 -36.73 6.67
C ALA A 947 13.00 -35.33 6.29
N TYR A 948 13.42 -34.81 5.13
CA TYR A 948 12.96 -33.50 4.68
C TYR A 948 11.47 -33.50 4.33
N ALA A 949 11.00 -34.48 3.55
CA ALA A 949 9.59 -34.62 3.20
C ALA A 949 8.71 -34.77 4.46
N SER A 950 9.10 -35.65 5.38
CA SER A 950 8.41 -35.85 6.66
C SER A 950 8.35 -34.56 7.50
N LYS A 951 9.45 -33.79 7.53
CA LYS A 951 9.47 -32.48 8.19
C LYS A 951 8.52 -31.48 7.52
N GLN A 952 8.47 -31.44 6.19
CA GLN A 952 7.56 -30.53 5.48
C GLN A 952 6.10 -30.87 5.76
N ALA A 953 5.72 -32.15 5.70
CA ALA A 953 4.38 -32.62 6.04
C ALA A 953 4.00 -32.25 7.48
N HIS A 954 4.88 -32.54 8.45
CA HIS A 954 4.66 -32.17 9.85
C HIS A 954 4.43 -30.67 10.05
N ILE A 955 5.19 -29.80 9.36
CA ILE A 955 4.98 -28.35 9.42
C ILE A 955 3.57 -27.96 8.94
N ARG A 956 3.07 -28.55 7.85
CA ARG A 956 1.73 -28.21 7.31
C ARG A 956 0.63 -28.70 8.26
N CYS A 957 0.76 -29.91 8.80
CA CYS A 957 -0.16 -30.41 9.83
C CYS A 957 -0.16 -29.51 11.07
N SER A 958 1.03 -29.09 11.54
CA SER A 958 1.14 -28.18 12.69
C SER A 958 0.50 -26.81 12.42
N MET A 959 0.66 -26.28 11.21
CA MET A 959 0.00 -25.03 10.79
C MET A 959 -1.52 -25.20 10.76
N ARG A 960 -2.01 -26.30 10.17
CA ARG A 960 -3.44 -26.62 10.09
C ARG A 960 -4.06 -26.70 11.48
N SER A 961 -3.47 -27.46 12.40
CA SER A 961 -3.95 -27.57 13.79
C SER A 961 -3.90 -26.25 14.53
N THR A 962 -2.87 -25.42 14.28
CA THR A 962 -2.78 -24.08 14.88
C THR A 962 -3.89 -23.17 14.37
N PHE A 963 -4.13 -23.14 13.07
CA PHE A 963 -5.16 -22.31 12.45
C PHE A 963 -6.56 -22.73 12.88
N ASP A 964 -6.86 -24.03 12.85
CA ASP A 964 -8.11 -24.61 13.33
C ASP A 964 -8.41 -24.20 14.79
N ARG A 965 -7.41 -24.32 15.67
CA ARG A 965 -7.55 -23.93 17.09
C ARG A 965 -7.85 -22.44 17.28
N ILE A 966 -7.17 -21.55 16.55
CA ILE A 966 -7.40 -20.10 16.70
C ILE A 966 -8.71 -19.64 16.03
N TRP A 967 -9.24 -20.43 15.10
CA TRP A 967 -10.48 -20.15 14.38
C TRP A 967 -11.72 -20.76 15.03
N HIS A 968 -11.55 -21.70 15.96
CA HIS A 968 -12.65 -22.39 16.63
C HIS A 968 -13.75 -21.44 17.15
N SER A 969 -13.37 -20.38 17.87
CA SER A 969 -14.33 -19.40 18.41
C SER A 969 -15.01 -18.53 17.36
N SER A 970 -14.46 -18.43 16.15
CA SER A 970 -15.06 -17.63 15.08
C SER A 970 -16.25 -18.31 14.39
N HIS A 971 -16.34 -19.65 14.45
CA HIS A 971 -17.48 -20.37 13.88
C HIS A 971 -18.78 -20.03 14.61
N GLU A 972 -18.73 -19.86 15.93
CA GLU A 972 -19.86 -19.42 16.75
C GLU A 972 -20.23 -17.97 16.41
N LEU A 973 -19.24 -17.08 16.28
CA LEU A 973 -19.47 -15.66 15.95
C LEU A 973 -20.22 -15.46 14.64
N ILE A 974 -19.93 -16.25 13.60
CA ILE A 974 -20.57 -16.12 12.28
C ILE A 974 -22.10 -16.27 12.35
N GLN A 975 -22.57 -17.12 13.27
CA GLN A 975 -23.99 -17.45 13.49
C GLN A 975 -24.73 -16.42 14.34
N LEU A 976 -24.04 -15.44 14.92
CA LEU A 976 -24.62 -14.42 15.79
C LEU A 976 -24.96 -13.14 15.01
N GLY A 977 -25.97 -12.41 15.48
CA GLY A 977 -26.33 -11.07 14.99
C GLY A 977 -27.24 -11.05 13.77
N ILE A 978 -27.77 -9.85 13.47
CA ILE A 978 -28.70 -9.63 12.36
C ILE A 978 -28.01 -9.94 11.03
N GLY A 979 -28.72 -10.66 10.14
CA GLY A 979 -28.19 -11.12 8.85
C GLY A 979 -27.39 -12.43 8.91
N ALA A 980 -27.29 -13.10 10.06
CA ALA A 980 -26.59 -14.39 10.19
C ALA A 980 -27.19 -15.53 9.34
N ASN A 981 -28.50 -15.51 9.12
CA ASN A 981 -29.19 -16.45 8.25
C ASN A 981 -29.01 -16.14 6.75
N ASN A 982 -28.33 -15.04 6.40
CA ASN A 982 -28.12 -14.56 5.04
C ASN A 982 -29.41 -14.34 4.23
N ASN A 983 -30.56 -14.20 4.87
CA ASN A 983 -31.84 -13.95 4.18
C ASN A 983 -31.79 -12.70 3.28
N ILE A 984 -30.92 -11.73 3.57
CA ILE A 984 -30.70 -10.54 2.73
C ILE A 984 -30.13 -10.87 1.34
N LEU A 985 -29.50 -12.04 1.18
CA LEU A 985 -29.01 -12.54 -0.10
C LEU A 985 -30.11 -13.27 -0.89
N ASP A 986 -31.17 -13.72 -0.22
CA ASP A 986 -32.30 -14.49 -0.77
C ASP A 986 -33.59 -13.64 -0.87
N LEU A 987 -33.48 -12.31 -0.90
CA LEU A 987 -34.64 -11.43 -0.99
C LEU A 987 -35.29 -11.53 -2.38
N ASP A 988 -36.15 -12.52 -2.56
CA ASP A 988 -37.05 -12.64 -3.70
C ASP A 988 -38.31 -11.81 -3.39
N TYR A 989 -38.26 -10.51 -3.66
CA TYR A 989 -39.35 -9.56 -3.35
C TYR A 989 -40.65 -9.85 -4.13
N ALA A 990 -40.61 -10.74 -5.13
CA ALA A 990 -41.75 -11.18 -5.93
C ALA A 990 -42.71 -12.13 -5.18
N ALA A 991 -42.22 -12.84 -4.15
CA ALA A 991 -43.09 -13.48 -3.19
C ALA A 991 -43.31 -12.48 -2.06
N GLY A 992 -44.54 -12.09 -1.76
CA GLY A 992 -44.89 -11.18 -0.65
C GLY A 992 -44.49 -11.73 0.72
N VAL A 993 -43.19 -11.84 0.99
CA VAL A 993 -42.60 -12.18 2.26
C VAL A 993 -42.72 -10.94 3.10
N ASP A 994 -43.65 -11.01 4.04
CA ASP A 994 -43.84 -10.03 5.08
C ASP A 994 -42.50 -9.86 5.82
N LEU A 995 -41.74 -8.81 5.47
CA LEU A 995 -40.55 -8.34 6.21
C LEU A 995 -40.87 -8.02 7.69
N LEU A 996 -42.14 -8.16 8.08
CA LEU A 996 -42.73 -7.92 9.38
C LEU A 996 -42.98 -9.19 10.22
N ASN A 997 -42.48 -10.38 9.87
CA ASN A 997 -42.68 -11.55 10.72
C ASN A 997 -42.00 -11.35 12.11
N PRO A 998 -42.75 -11.36 13.23
CA PRO A 998 -42.21 -11.04 14.56
C PRO A 998 -41.22 -12.06 15.11
N ARG A 999 -40.90 -13.13 14.36
CA ARG A 999 -39.83 -14.08 14.69
C ARG A 999 -38.41 -13.48 14.62
N LEU A 1000 -38.24 -12.28 14.07
CA LEU A 1000 -36.98 -11.52 14.04
C LEU A 1000 -36.63 -10.81 15.36
N LYS A 1001 -37.46 -10.90 16.41
CA LYS A 1001 -37.23 -10.24 17.71
C LYS A 1001 -36.55 -11.11 18.79
N ASN A 1002 -36.32 -12.40 18.55
CA ASN A 1002 -35.74 -13.32 19.55
C ASN A 1002 -34.49 -14.07 19.03
N CYS A 1003 -33.51 -13.38 18.44
CA CYS A 1003 -32.17 -13.91 18.17
C CYS A 1003 -31.12 -12.80 18.27
#